data_AF-A0A1A3H2M4-F1
#
_entry.id   AF-A0A1A3H2M4-F1
#
_cell.length_a   1.000
_cell.length_b   1.000
_cell.length_c   1.000
_cell.angle_alpha   90.00
_cell.angle_beta   90.00
_cell.angle_gamma   90.00
#
_symmetry.space_group_name_H-M   'P 1'
#
loop_
_entity.id
_entity.type
_entity.pdbx_description
1 polymer ?
#
loop_
_entity_poly.entity_id
_entity_poly.type
_entity_poly.pdbx_seq_one_letter_code
_entity_poly.pdbx_strand_id
1 'polypeptide(L)'
;MLTAQTTIDRLIDCEVGNFGIYLEHPLPLIEILADIRALGAAFVYAAKREDIESVVPVDLAAELRSSLQTGELGSPSLHCRTVNFKESPLSVVGTAVAVTAALSVLNCLTVNGAAAALVALHSHADRAKLEQGIRVRHKVSGSASPVLRAICIASRGARLNTAEQLRCRVGSALPRRPIDNSARDSRITAGTPTLFWPTWALRLCPPNYRERTTRPALAPALALVGTTMTSGEAAIALGNTVTTSHNVMLLLGKLSRTPQWPGIRSALIRLSDYLETVGAPIDYHRRRQLNYSELLPDAQWTDIACAASIRPVGAAIARCFLYERLSGSAALPAHVSRQDLRTYFRMLNFPLRLTPELLVGLDHCALNFLAEQGITDEPVCWEPPKELVAGAALPGVDIDTVDTMELHRVVRGSHTLAEAATKIGISVSAARCILEHHPAPQSARPPRKRPRRESPAYRKASTVYPHDRLVDLYREQHLSIETLAAMAGVSNTTIAKLLRNHDIPPWVAGPSVPLQVDRDWVYTEHVTRGRSLNDLARELDASTAELSLWAKRQCIPVRRGPRHSLDELRTNDKIPELLIPALVGIGGWERLMRFVSVLEYPSFSKAAQSLHVSTGSVIVAVLRLERDLGGRLVDRWQNSRPMRPTALGHRVQLAATRLHAAGGPWSA
;
A
#
# COMPACT_ATOMS: atom_id res chain seq x y z
N MET A 1 6.89 -63.84 -11.06
CA MET A 1 7.32 -63.61 -12.46
C MET A 1 6.15 -63.34 -13.41
N LEU A 2 5.08 -64.14 -13.40
CA LEU A 2 3.96 -64.04 -14.33
C LEU A 2 3.39 -62.61 -14.51
N THR A 3 3.16 -61.87 -13.42
CA THR A 3 2.58 -60.51 -13.48
C THR A 3 3.45 -59.48 -14.23
N ALA A 4 4.78 -59.54 -14.06
CA ALA A 4 5.70 -58.64 -14.75
C ALA A 4 5.74 -58.94 -16.26
N GLN A 5 5.76 -60.23 -16.60
CA GLN A 5 5.78 -60.69 -17.99
C GLN A 5 4.48 -60.35 -18.71
N THR A 6 3.32 -60.65 -18.11
CA THR A 6 2.01 -60.27 -18.68
C THR A 6 1.86 -58.76 -18.88
N THR A 7 2.48 -57.94 -18.03
CA THR A 7 2.46 -56.47 -18.19
C THR A 7 3.29 -56.02 -19.39
N ILE A 8 4.44 -56.64 -19.64
CA ILE A 8 5.29 -56.35 -20.81
C ILE A 8 4.65 -56.87 -22.09
N ASP A 9 4.08 -58.07 -22.09
CA ASP A 9 3.43 -58.64 -23.27
C ASP A 9 2.27 -57.74 -23.72
N ARG A 10 1.43 -57.29 -22.77
CA ARG A 10 0.37 -56.31 -23.04
C ARG A 10 0.87 -54.96 -23.55
N LEU A 11 2.04 -54.51 -23.06
CA LEU A 11 2.67 -53.27 -23.50
C LEU A 11 3.12 -53.37 -24.97
N ILE A 12 3.67 -54.52 -25.36
CA ILE A 12 4.10 -54.79 -26.73
C ILE A 12 2.88 -54.86 -27.66
N ASP A 13 1.79 -55.52 -27.22
CA ASP A 13 0.57 -55.66 -28.01
C ASP A 13 -0.17 -54.33 -28.23
N CYS A 14 -0.13 -53.41 -27.27
CA CYS A 14 -0.90 -52.15 -27.31
C CYS A 14 -0.10 -50.94 -27.84
N GLU A 15 1.23 -51.05 -27.97
CA GLU A 15 2.20 -50.00 -28.36
C GLU A 15 2.19 -48.68 -27.54
N VAL A 16 1.29 -48.55 -26.56
CA VAL A 16 1.11 -47.40 -25.67
C VAL A 16 1.01 -47.88 -24.22
N GLY A 17 1.58 -47.11 -23.29
CA GLY A 17 1.50 -47.41 -21.85
C GLY A 17 0.09 -47.36 -21.30
N ASN A 18 -0.48 -48.53 -20.98
CA ASN A 18 -1.82 -48.66 -20.41
C ASN A 18 -1.80 -49.34 -19.02
N PHE A 19 -0.83 -48.98 -18.19
CA PHE A 19 -0.69 -49.55 -16.84
C PHE A 19 -0.06 -48.55 -15.87
N GLY A 20 -0.35 -48.72 -14.58
CA GLY A 20 0.24 -47.93 -13.51
C GLY A 20 0.17 -46.43 -13.77
N ILE A 21 1.31 -45.76 -13.67
CA ILE A 21 1.41 -44.31 -13.84
C ILE A 21 1.15 -43.84 -15.28
N TYR A 22 1.33 -44.73 -16.26
CA TYR A 22 1.15 -44.39 -17.66
C TYR A 22 -0.34 -44.35 -18.07
N LEU A 23 -1.26 -44.78 -17.20
CA LEU A 23 -2.70 -44.58 -17.38
C LEU A 23 -3.08 -43.09 -17.41
N GLU A 24 -2.50 -42.30 -16.51
CA GLU A 24 -2.71 -40.84 -16.46
C GLU A 24 -1.76 -40.07 -17.39
N HIS A 25 -0.63 -40.68 -17.74
CA HIS A 25 0.44 -40.07 -18.55
C HIS A 25 0.90 -41.03 -19.66
N PRO A 26 0.09 -41.23 -20.71
CA PRO A 26 0.40 -42.18 -21.76
C PRO A 26 1.67 -41.77 -22.50
N LEU A 27 2.57 -42.74 -22.68
CA LEU A 27 3.83 -42.60 -23.42
C LEU A 27 3.98 -43.71 -24.45
N PRO A 28 4.76 -43.48 -25.52
CA PRO A 28 5.03 -44.50 -26.53
C PRO A 28 5.87 -45.65 -25.93
N LEU A 29 5.69 -46.86 -26.47
CA LEU A 29 6.39 -48.08 -26.07
C LEU A 29 7.90 -47.87 -25.82
N ILE A 30 8.58 -47.17 -26.73
CA ILE A 30 10.03 -46.98 -26.68
C ILE A 30 10.51 -46.18 -25.45
N GLU A 31 9.70 -45.22 -24.98
CA GLU A 31 10.01 -44.43 -23.79
C GLU A 31 9.79 -45.24 -22.51
N ILE A 32 8.73 -46.06 -22.47
CA ILE A 32 8.42 -46.90 -21.31
C ILE A 32 9.48 -47.99 -21.14
N LEU A 33 9.91 -48.62 -22.24
CA LEU A 33 11.01 -49.59 -22.21
C LEU A 33 12.34 -48.93 -21.84
N ALA A 34 12.54 -47.66 -22.21
CA ALA A 34 13.69 -46.89 -21.75
C ALA A 34 13.64 -46.63 -20.23
N ASP A 35 12.46 -46.32 -19.68
CA ASP A 35 12.27 -46.10 -18.25
C ASP A 35 12.46 -47.38 -17.42
N ILE A 36 11.88 -48.49 -17.87
CA ILE A 36 12.06 -49.82 -17.23
C ILE A 36 13.54 -50.18 -17.20
N ARG A 37 14.23 -50.01 -18.32
CA ARG A 37 15.67 -50.26 -18.44
C ARG A 37 16.49 -49.34 -17.55
N ALA A 38 16.20 -48.03 -17.53
CA ALA A 38 16.94 -47.08 -16.72
C ALA A 38 16.80 -47.36 -15.22
N LEU A 39 15.58 -47.62 -14.74
CA LEU A 39 15.32 -47.88 -13.33
C LEU A 39 15.82 -49.26 -12.90
N GLY A 40 15.59 -50.29 -13.71
CA GLY A 40 16.06 -51.65 -13.44
C GLY A 40 17.59 -51.74 -13.43
N ALA A 41 18.27 -51.12 -14.40
CA ALA A 41 19.73 -51.03 -14.44
C ALA A 41 20.30 -50.30 -13.21
N ALA A 42 19.68 -49.18 -12.83
CA ALA A 42 20.10 -48.41 -11.67
C ALA A 42 19.91 -49.21 -10.36
N PHE A 43 18.81 -49.95 -10.23
CA PHE A 43 18.55 -50.79 -9.07
C PHE A 43 19.58 -51.92 -8.96
N VAL A 44 19.79 -52.69 -10.02
CA VAL A 44 20.74 -53.81 -10.03
C VAL A 44 22.17 -53.35 -9.72
N TYR A 45 22.57 -52.17 -10.22
CA TYR A 45 23.86 -51.55 -9.90
C TYR A 45 23.98 -51.09 -8.43
N ALA A 46 22.86 -50.68 -7.82
CA ALA A 46 22.84 -50.12 -6.47
C ALA A 46 22.50 -51.15 -5.38
N ALA A 47 21.83 -52.25 -5.73
CA ALA A 47 21.29 -53.21 -4.78
C ALA A 47 22.39 -53.93 -3.98
N LYS A 48 22.12 -54.14 -2.68
CA LYS A 48 22.97 -54.97 -1.82
C LYS A 48 22.57 -56.43 -2.00
N ARG A 49 23.56 -57.33 -2.04
CA ARG A 49 23.37 -58.75 -2.40
C ARG A 49 22.38 -59.47 -1.47
N GLU A 50 22.38 -59.10 -0.19
CA GLU A 50 21.53 -59.68 0.86
C GLU A 50 20.08 -59.16 0.82
N ASP A 51 19.84 -58.01 0.18
CA ASP A 51 18.57 -57.29 0.26
C ASP A 51 17.68 -57.44 -0.98
N ILE A 52 18.21 -57.96 -2.09
CA ILE A 52 17.45 -58.16 -3.35
C ILE A 52 16.24 -59.07 -3.15
N GLU A 53 16.36 -60.04 -2.24
CA GLU A 53 15.32 -61.02 -1.93
C GLU A 53 14.07 -60.41 -1.31
N SER A 54 14.17 -59.22 -0.73
CA SER A 54 13.04 -58.51 -0.11
C SER A 54 12.23 -57.67 -1.10
N VAL A 55 12.79 -57.38 -2.28
CA VAL A 55 12.18 -56.53 -3.30
C VAL A 55 11.50 -57.36 -4.40
N VAL A 56 11.91 -58.61 -4.54
CA VAL A 56 11.55 -59.51 -5.64
C VAL A 56 10.74 -60.70 -5.10
N PRO A 57 9.77 -61.24 -5.85
CA PRO A 57 9.05 -62.45 -5.45
C PRO A 57 9.98 -63.60 -5.07
N VAL A 58 9.58 -64.37 -4.05
CA VAL A 58 10.38 -65.43 -3.42
C VAL A 58 10.94 -66.43 -4.44
N ASP A 59 10.16 -66.79 -5.45
CA ASP A 59 10.57 -67.72 -6.51
C ASP A 59 11.76 -67.20 -7.32
N LEU A 60 11.72 -65.92 -7.70
CA LEU A 60 12.78 -65.28 -8.50
C LEU A 60 14.02 -65.00 -7.64
N ALA A 61 13.84 -64.76 -6.33
CA ALA A 61 14.94 -64.67 -5.37
C ALA A 61 15.66 -66.02 -5.19
N ALA A 62 14.91 -67.14 -5.14
CA ALA A 62 15.46 -68.48 -5.04
C ALA A 62 16.27 -68.86 -6.29
N GLU A 63 15.79 -68.50 -7.47
CA GLU A 63 16.48 -68.74 -8.74
C GLU A 63 17.73 -67.87 -8.88
N LEU A 64 17.68 -66.60 -8.45
CA LEU A 64 18.85 -65.74 -8.36
C LEU A 64 19.93 -66.32 -7.41
N ARG A 65 19.54 -66.88 -6.26
CA ARG A 65 20.46 -67.57 -5.35
C ARG A 65 21.13 -68.76 -6.03
N SER A 66 20.36 -69.58 -6.74
CA SER A 66 20.87 -70.76 -7.45
C SER A 66 21.90 -70.38 -8.52
N SER A 67 21.60 -69.37 -9.36
CA SER A 67 22.52 -68.87 -10.39
C SER A 67 23.79 -68.21 -9.83
N LEU A 68 23.70 -67.58 -8.65
CA LEU A 68 24.87 -67.00 -7.97
C LEU A 68 25.78 -68.06 -7.33
N GLN A 69 25.23 -69.21 -6.93
CA GLN A 69 25.96 -70.33 -6.34
C GLN A 69 26.64 -71.21 -7.40
N THR A 70 26.04 -71.35 -8.58
CA THR A 70 26.57 -72.13 -9.71
C THR A 70 27.68 -71.40 -10.48
N GLY A 71 27.94 -70.13 -10.19
CA GLY A 71 29.02 -69.35 -10.82
C GLY A 71 28.74 -68.90 -12.25
N GLU A 72 27.51 -69.08 -12.76
CA GLU A 72 27.08 -68.58 -14.08
C GLU A 72 27.11 -67.05 -14.17
N LEU A 73 27.02 -66.37 -13.02
CA LEU A 73 27.26 -64.93 -12.86
C LEU A 73 28.72 -64.71 -12.48
N GLY A 74 29.60 -64.53 -13.48
CA GLY A 74 31.02 -64.24 -13.27
C GLY A 74 31.25 -62.99 -12.41
N SER A 75 31.99 -63.15 -11.30
CA SER A 75 32.23 -62.18 -10.21
C SER A 75 31.01 -61.85 -9.31
N PRO A 76 31.23 -61.64 -7.99
CA PRO A 76 30.17 -61.60 -6.96
C PRO A 76 29.29 -60.33 -6.97
N SER A 77 29.33 -59.58 -8.06
CA SER A 77 28.68 -58.29 -8.21
C SER A 77 27.79 -58.33 -9.44
N LEU A 78 26.50 -58.08 -9.24
CA LEU A 78 25.54 -57.66 -10.29
C LEU A 78 25.96 -56.34 -11.01
N HIS A 79 27.20 -55.89 -10.82
CA HIS A 79 27.74 -54.65 -11.33
C HIS A 79 28.10 -54.79 -12.81
N CYS A 80 27.13 -54.67 -13.69
CA CYS A 80 27.42 -54.06 -14.99
C CYS A 80 27.89 -52.62 -14.70
N ARG A 81 29.16 -52.30 -15.00
CA ARG A 81 29.57 -50.90 -15.13
C ARG A 81 28.55 -50.26 -16.08
N THR A 82 27.84 -49.24 -15.59
CA THR A 82 26.76 -48.50 -16.26
C THR A 82 27.14 -47.86 -17.61
N VAL A 83 28.32 -48.19 -18.13
CA VAL A 83 28.87 -47.60 -19.34
C VAL A 83 28.14 -48.14 -20.57
N ASN A 84 27.77 -49.42 -20.67
CA ASN A 84 27.11 -49.95 -21.87
C ASN A 84 26.21 -51.18 -21.62
N PHE A 85 24.91 -50.98 -21.34
CA PHE A 85 23.91 -52.07 -21.30
C PHE A 85 23.75 -52.79 -22.66
N LYS A 86 24.18 -52.16 -23.76
CA LYS A 86 24.23 -52.75 -25.11
C LYS A 86 25.38 -53.74 -25.31
N GLU A 87 26.45 -53.66 -24.51
CA GLU A 87 27.70 -54.42 -24.75
C GLU A 87 27.86 -55.61 -23.79
N SER A 88 27.02 -55.73 -22.75
CA SER A 88 26.97 -56.91 -21.87
C SER A 88 25.56 -57.03 -21.27
N PRO A 89 24.65 -57.82 -21.87
CA PRO A 89 23.31 -58.02 -21.34
C PRO A 89 23.39 -58.72 -19.98
N LEU A 90 22.47 -58.36 -19.07
CA LEU A 90 22.28 -59.10 -17.84
C LEU A 90 21.88 -60.56 -18.16
N SER A 91 22.17 -61.48 -17.23
CA SER A 91 21.59 -62.83 -17.31
C SER A 91 20.06 -62.75 -17.35
N VAL A 92 19.39 -63.82 -17.83
CA VAL A 92 17.91 -63.89 -17.88
C VAL A 92 17.30 -63.59 -16.50
N VAL A 93 17.88 -64.19 -15.46
CA VAL A 93 17.45 -63.98 -14.06
C VAL A 93 17.73 -62.53 -13.60
N GLY A 94 18.89 -61.96 -13.94
CA GLY A 94 19.21 -60.56 -13.63
C GLY A 94 18.29 -59.56 -14.33
N THR A 95 17.88 -59.85 -15.57
CA THR A 95 16.92 -59.05 -16.33
C THR A 95 15.53 -59.12 -15.71
N ALA A 96 15.09 -60.32 -15.31
CA ALA A 96 13.81 -60.50 -14.62
C ALA A 96 13.77 -59.75 -13.27
N VAL A 97 14.87 -59.75 -12.51
CA VAL A 97 15.02 -58.95 -11.27
C VAL A 97 14.94 -57.45 -11.58
N ALA A 98 15.69 -56.97 -12.58
CA ALA A 98 15.70 -55.56 -12.99
C ALA A 98 14.30 -55.07 -13.39
N VAL A 99 13.60 -55.86 -14.22
CA VAL A 99 12.24 -55.57 -14.68
C VAL A 99 11.25 -55.58 -13.53
N THR A 100 11.31 -56.58 -12.65
CA THR A 100 10.36 -56.69 -11.53
C THR A 100 10.53 -55.54 -10.55
N ALA A 101 11.77 -55.16 -10.23
CA ALA A 101 12.06 -53.98 -9.41
C ALA A 101 11.65 -52.68 -10.10
N ALA A 102 11.73 -52.60 -11.43
CA ALA A 102 11.25 -51.43 -12.17
C ALA A 102 9.72 -51.30 -12.13
N LEU A 103 9.01 -52.40 -12.34
CA LEU A 103 7.55 -52.43 -12.33
C LEU A 103 6.97 -52.20 -10.93
N SER A 104 7.66 -52.56 -9.85
CA SER A 104 7.18 -52.24 -8.49
C SER A 104 7.05 -50.73 -8.24
N VAL A 105 7.83 -49.91 -8.94
CA VAL A 105 7.75 -48.44 -8.92
C VAL A 105 6.75 -47.92 -9.95
N LEU A 106 6.82 -48.42 -11.20
CA LEU A 106 6.01 -47.88 -12.32
C LEU A 106 4.54 -48.31 -12.27
N ASN A 107 4.20 -49.41 -11.57
CA ASN A 107 2.82 -49.86 -11.39
C ASN A 107 2.00 -48.97 -10.43
N CYS A 108 2.63 -48.04 -9.71
CA CYS A 108 1.89 -47.08 -8.90
C CYS A 108 1.06 -46.13 -9.76
N LEU A 109 -0.17 -45.82 -9.34
CA LEU A 109 -1.08 -44.96 -10.10
C LEU A 109 -0.71 -43.47 -10.10
N THR A 110 0.13 -43.02 -9.17
CA THR A 110 0.49 -41.60 -9.03
C THR A 110 2.00 -41.40 -8.93
N VAL A 111 2.50 -40.24 -9.35
CA VAL A 111 3.92 -39.86 -9.21
C VAL A 111 4.37 -39.92 -7.75
N ASN A 112 3.53 -39.49 -6.80
CA ASN A 112 3.87 -39.53 -5.37
C ASN A 112 3.95 -40.97 -4.84
N GLY A 113 3.06 -41.86 -5.29
CA GLY A 113 3.12 -43.29 -4.96
C GLY A 113 4.38 -43.95 -5.52
N ALA A 114 4.68 -43.70 -6.80
CA ALA A 114 5.90 -44.19 -7.44
C ALA A 114 7.17 -43.63 -6.76
N ALA A 115 7.16 -42.35 -6.38
CA ALA A 115 8.26 -41.73 -5.65
C ALA A 115 8.45 -42.36 -4.26
N ALA A 116 7.38 -42.67 -3.54
CA ALA A 116 7.44 -43.38 -2.26
C ALA A 116 7.98 -44.81 -2.43
N ALA A 117 7.54 -45.53 -3.47
CA ALA A 117 8.07 -46.85 -3.82
C ALA A 117 9.58 -46.78 -4.14
N LEU A 118 10.01 -45.78 -4.90
CA LEU A 118 11.43 -45.54 -5.19
C LEU A 118 12.23 -45.21 -3.91
N VAL A 119 11.64 -44.45 -2.98
CA VAL A 119 12.27 -44.17 -1.67
C VAL A 119 12.37 -45.44 -0.83
N ALA A 120 11.37 -46.31 -0.85
CA ALA A 120 11.39 -47.58 -0.15
C ALA A 120 12.52 -48.50 -0.65
N LEU A 121 12.90 -48.42 -1.92
CA LEU A 121 14.05 -49.18 -2.44
C LEU A 121 15.40 -48.76 -1.81
N HIS A 122 15.51 -47.59 -1.17
CA HIS A 122 16.74 -47.17 -0.51
C HIS A 122 17.11 -47.99 0.74
N SER A 123 16.18 -48.74 1.35
CA SER A 123 16.56 -49.69 2.42
C SER A 123 17.38 -50.86 1.87
N HIS A 124 17.20 -51.18 0.58
CA HIS A 124 17.74 -52.37 -0.07
C HIS A 124 18.86 -52.08 -1.09
N ALA A 125 19.17 -50.79 -1.31
CA ALA A 125 20.13 -50.34 -2.31
C ALA A 125 20.90 -49.09 -1.86
N ASP A 126 22.14 -48.94 -2.35
CA ASP A 126 22.92 -47.71 -2.20
C ASP A 126 22.23 -46.56 -2.94
N ARG A 127 21.64 -45.66 -2.17
CA ARG A 127 20.95 -44.46 -2.63
C ARG A 127 21.77 -43.63 -3.61
N ALA A 128 23.06 -43.40 -3.35
CA ALA A 128 23.88 -42.53 -4.19
C ALA A 128 24.08 -43.15 -5.58
N LYS A 129 24.31 -44.47 -5.62
CA LYS A 129 24.43 -45.23 -6.86
C LYS A 129 23.11 -45.29 -7.63
N LEU A 130 21.99 -45.50 -6.94
CA LEU A 130 20.65 -45.54 -7.54
C LEU A 130 20.31 -44.20 -8.22
N GLU A 131 20.50 -43.10 -7.50
CA GLU A 131 20.23 -41.76 -8.04
C GLU A 131 21.18 -41.36 -9.18
N GLN A 132 22.42 -41.84 -9.15
CA GLN A 132 23.39 -41.61 -10.24
C GLN A 132 23.04 -42.44 -11.48
N GLY A 133 22.57 -43.69 -11.29
CA GLY A 133 22.18 -44.59 -12.37
C GLY A 133 20.95 -44.11 -13.15
N ILE A 134 19.97 -43.49 -12.48
CA ILE A 134 18.79 -42.93 -13.16
C ILE A 134 19.12 -41.61 -13.90
N ARG A 135 20.22 -40.93 -13.54
CA ARG A 135 20.64 -39.65 -14.16
C ARG A 135 21.27 -39.78 -15.56
N VAL A 136 21.22 -40.95 -16.21
CA VAL A 136 22.06 -41.22 -17.39
C VAL A 136 21.54 -40.59 -18.70
N ARG A 137 22.28 -39.53 -19.08
CA ARG A 137 22.96 -39.20 -20.35
C ARG A 137 22.15 -39.03 -21.65
N HIS A 138 22.22 -37.80 -22.15
CA HIS A 138 21.94 -37.37 -23.52
C HIS A 138 22.56 -38.32 -24.57
N LYS A 139 21.75 -39.17 -25.23
CA LYS A 139 21.48 -39.15 -26.69
C LYS A 139 20.78 -40.42 -27.24
N VAL A 140 19.98 -40.15 -28.29
CA VAL A 140 19.33 -40.97 -29.35
C VAL A 140 18.31 -42.06 -28.98
N SER A 141 18.44 -42.83 -27.89
CA SER A 141 17.40 -43.83 -27.51
C SER A 141 17.63 -44.33 -26.07
N GLY A 142 17.22 -43.54 -25.07
CA GLY A 142 17.42 -43.93 -23.67
C GLY A 142 17.44 -42.81 -22.63
N SER A 143 16.97 -41.60 -22.94
CA SER A 143 16.75 -40.59 -21.90
C SER A 143 15.53 -40.96 -21.07
N ALA A 144 15.65 -40.90 -19.74
CA ALA A 144 14.51 -41.02 -18.83
C ALA A 144 13.36 -40.10 -19.28
N SER A 145 12.15 -40.66 -19.38
CA SER A 145 10.97 -39.94 -19.82
C SER A 145 10.65 -38.75 -18.89
N PRO A 146 9.78 -37.82 -19.31
CA PRO A 146 9.27 -36.80 -18.40
C PRO A 146 8.67 -37.39 -17.11
N VAL A 147 8.01 -38.54 -17.18
CA VAL A 147 7.38 -39.23 -16.04
C VAL A 147 8.43 -39.79 -15.09
N LEU A 148 9.44 -40.51 -15.59
CA LEU A 148 10.51 -41.04 -14.73
C LEU A 148 11.33 -39.92 -14.08
N ARG A 149 11.58 -38.82 -14.81
CA ARG A 149 12.23 -37.62 -14.24
C ARG A 149 11.38 -37.00 -13.13
N ALA A 150 10.06 -36.96 -13.29
CA ALA A 150 9.13 -36.47 -12.28
C ALA A 150 9.13 -37.33 -11.02
N ILE A 151 9.12 -38.66 -11.16
CA ILE A 151 9.26 -39.62 -10.04
C ILE A 151 10.57 -39.36 -9.28
N CYS A 152 11.68 -39.19 -10.00
CA CYS A 152 12.99 -38.92 -9.41
C CYS A 152 13.08 -37.58 -8.68
N ILE A 153 12.38 -36.55 -9.17
CA ILE A 153 12.30 -35.25 -8.49
C ILE A 153 11.46 -35.38 -7.23
N ALA A 154 10.30 -36.04 -7.31
CA ALA A 154 9.41 -36.27 -6.19
C ALA A 154 10.06 -37.11 -5.08
N SER A 155 10.82 -38.16 -5.41
CA SER A 155 11.53 -39.00 -4.44
C SER A 155 12.66 -38.26 -3.70
N ARG A 156 13.16 -37.18 -4.30
CA ARG A 156 14.15 -36.28 -3.70
C ARG A 156 13.50 -35.07 -3.01
N GLY A 157 12.19 -34.87 -3.16
CA GLY A 157 11.48 -33.66 -2.77
C GLY A 157 11.75 -33.21 -1.34
N ALA A 158 11.75 -34.12 -0.37
CA ALA A 158 12.02 -33.80 1.04
C ALA A 158 13.47 -33.36 1.32
N ARG A 159 14.41 -33.69 0.44
CA ARG A 159 15.85 -33.41 0.57
C ARG A 159 16.29 -32.17 -0.22
N LEU A 160 15.46 -31.70 -1.16
CA LEU A 160 15.69 -30.45 -1.87
C LEU A 160 15.48 -29.28 -0.91
N ASN A 161 16.24 -28.20 -1.11
CA ASN A 161 15.98 -26.98 -0.36
C ASN A 161 14.61 -26.39 -0.76
N THR A 162 14.04 -25.52 0.07
CA THR A 162 12.67 -25.02 -0.13
C THR A 162 12.47 -24.26 -1.44
N ALA A 163 13.47 -23.49 -1.87
CA ALA A 163 13.45 -22.80 -3.16
C ALA A 163 13.53 -23.79 -4.34
N GLU A 164 14.36 -24.83 -4.25
CA GLU A 164 14.45 -25.91 -5.24
C GLU A 164 13.17 -26.72 -5.33
N GLN A 165 12.47 -26.95 -4.22
CA GLN A 165 11.17 -27.60 -4.22
C GLN A 165 10.15 -26.80 -5.04
N LEU A 166 10.16 -25.46 -4.93
CA LEU A 166 9.31 -24.57 -5.74
C LEU A 166 9.76 -24.54 -7.21
N ARG A 167 11.05 -24.39 -7.48
CA ARG A 167 11.63 -24.41 -8.84
C ARG A 167 11.33 -25.71 -9.57
N CYS A 168 11.42 -26.83 -8.87
CA CYS A 168 11.12 -28.15 -9.42
C CYS A 168 9.62 -28.52 -9.36
N ARG A 169 8.77 -27.62 -8.83
CA ARG A 169 7.32 -27.80 -8.72
C ARG A 169 6.93 -29.10 -8.00
N VAL A 170 7.64 -29.40 -6.91
CA VAL A 170 7.45 -30.61 -6.10
C VAL A 170 6.04 -30.61 -5.50
N GLY A 171 5.27 -31.67 -5.76
CA GLY A 171 3.87 -31.81 -5.32
C GLY A 171 2.84 -31.46 -6.41
N SER A 172 3.27 -31.03 -7.60
CA SER A 172 2.42 -31.04 -8.79
C SER A 172 2.21 -32.46 -9.35
N ALA A 173 1.29 -32.63 -10.31
CA ALA A 173 1.07 -33.92 -10.97
C ALA A 173 2.34 -34.43 -11.66
N LEU A 174 3.09 -33.55 -12.32
CA LEU A 174 4.36 -33.85 -12.97
C LEU A 174 5.45 -32.84 -12.56
N PRO A 175 6.15 -33.07 -11.43
CA PRO A 175 7.29 -32.25 -11.03
C PRO A 175 8.37 -32.27 -12.10
N ARG A 176 8.93 -31.12 -12.43
CA ARG A 176 9.93 -30.98 -13.49
C ARG A 176 10.98 -29.96 -13.11
N ARG A 177 12.21 -30.16 -13.57
CA ARG A 177 13.24 -29.12 -13.46
C ARG A 177 12.82 -27.89 -14.26
N PRO A 178 13.16 -26.69 -13.78
CA PRO A 178 12.90 -25.47 -14.53
C PRO A 178 13.64 -25.55 -15.88
N ILE A 179 12.95 -25.08 -16.92
CA ILE A 179 13.50 -24.90 -18.26
C ILE A 179 13.73 -23.40 -18.41
N ASP A 180 14.86 -23.02 -18.99
CA ASP A 180 15.13 -21.62 -19.27
C ASP A 180 14.11 -21.10 -20.31
N ASN A 181 13.24 -20.20 -19.88
CA ASN A 181 12.15 -19.65 -20.68
C ASN A 181 11.91 -18.18 -20.28
N SER A 182 12.70 -17.30 -20.86
CA SER A 182 12.66 -15.86 -20.59
C SER A 182 11.27 -15.24 -20.80
N ALA A 183 10.48 -15.74 -21.76
CA ALA A 183 9.13 -15.27 -22.01
C ALA A 183 8.17 -15.62 -20.87
N ARG A 184 8.29 -16.83 -20.31
CA ARG A 184 7.53 -17.24 -19.12
C ARG A 184 7.92 -16.39 -17.91
N ASP A 185 9.22 -16.24 -17.68
CA ASP A 185 9.74 -15.48 -16.54
C ASP A 185 9.28 -14.01 -16.58
N SER A 186 9.27 -13.42 -17.77
CA SER A 186 8.74 -12.06 -18.01
C SER A 186 7.23 -11.97 -17.72
N ARG A 187 6.43 -12.95 -18.17
CA ARG A 187 4.98 -12.96 -17.89
C ARG A 187 4.68 -13.08 -16.39
N ILE A 188 5.37 -13.98 -15.69
CA ILE A 188 5.18 -14.15 -14.24
C ILE A 188 5.57 -12.89 -13.47
N THR A 189 6.70 -12.28 -13.81
CA THR A 189 7.18 -11.05 -13.13
C THR A 189 6.33 -9.81 -13.44
N ALA A 190 5.79 -9.72 -14.67
CA ALA A 190 4.83 -8.68 -15.05
C ALA A 190 3.47 -8.85 -14.34
N GLY A 191 2.97 -10.08 -14.24
CA GLY A 191 1.68 -10.37 -13.59
C GLY A 191 1.72 -10.42 -12.05
N THR A 192 2.90 -10.29 -11.43
CA THR A 192 3.05 -10.38 -9.97
C THR A 192 3.38 -9.02 -9.36
N PRO A 193 2.62 -8.54 -8.34
CA PRO A 193 2.95 -7.31 -7.61
C PRO A 193 4.18 -7.48 -6.71
N THR A 194 4.87 -6.39 -6.37
CA THR A 194 6.01 -6.42 -5.43
C THR A 194 5.57 -6.83 -4.03
N LEU A 195 4.43 -6.31 -3.59
CA LEU A 195 3.70 -6.75 -2.42
C LEU A 195 2.67 -7.77 -2.86
N PHE A 196 2.91 -9.04 -2.52
CA PHE A 196 1.98 -10.14 -2.79
C PHE A 196 0.53 -9.81 -2.41
N TRP A 197 -0.45 -10.34 -3.14
CA TRP A 197 -1.87 -10.05 -2.88
C TRP A 197 -2.25 -10.33 -1.41
N PRO A 198 -2.89 -9.37 -0.71
CA PRO A 198 -3.16 -9.48 0.73
C PRO A 198 -4.02 -10.70 1.07
N THR A 199 -5.10 -10.97 0.32
CA THR A 199 -5.98 -12.12 0.57
C THR A 199 -5.22 -13.45 0.47
N TRP A 200 -4.35 -13.56 -0.54
CA TRP A 200 -3.49 -14.73 -0.70
C TRP A 200 -2.42 -14.84 0.37
N ALA A 201 -1.78 -13.74 0.74
CA ALA A 201 -0.77 -13.74 1.81
C ALA A 201 -1.37 -14.15 3.17
N LEU A 202 -2.58 -13.69 3.48
CA LEU A 202 -3.33 -14.05 4.69
C LEU A 202 -3.67 -15.53 4.77
N ARG A 203 -3.90 -16.19 3.63
CA ARG A 203 -4.20 -17.62 3.55
C ARG A 203 -2.93 -18.47 3.61
N LEU A 204 -1.87 -18.06 2.92
CA LEU A 204 -0.61 -18.83 2.83
C LEU A 204 0.23 -18.77 4.11
N CYS A 205 0.14 -17.69 4.87
CA CYS A 205 0.93 -17.49 6.08
C CYS A 205 0.10 -17.69 7.36
N PRO A 206 0.67 -18.27 8.42
CA PRO A 206 0.04 -18.28 9.74
C PRO A 206 -0.22 -16.86 10.27
N PRO A 207 -1.27 -16.65 11.10
CA PRO A 207 -1.75 -15.31 11.49
C PRO A 207 -0.76 -14.50 12.35
N ASN A 208 0.24 -15.14 12.96
CA ASN A 208 1.29 -14.47 13.73
C ASN A 208 2.39 -13.82 12.88
N TYR A 209 2.36 -14.02 11.56
CA TYR A 209 3.37 -13.46 10.65
C TYR A 209 3.04 -12.00 10.31
N ARG A 210 4.09 -11.17 10.23
CA ARG A 210 3.95 -9.76 9.88
C ARG A 210 3.90 -9.62 8.36
N GLU A 211 2.73 -9.21 7.84
CA GLU A 211 2.50 -9.00 6.40
C GLU A 211 3.53 -8.13 5.72
N ARG A 212 3.99 -7.10 6.44
CA ARG A 212 5.02 -6.18 5.99
C ARG A 212 6.31 -6.86 5.54
N THR A 213 6.63 -8.01 6.13
CA THR A 213 7.80 -8.81 5.76
C THR A 213 7.43 -10.01 4.90
N THR A 214 6.23 -10.58 5.06
CA THR A 214 5.84 -11.78 4.31
C THR A 214 5.40 -11.48 2.90
N ARG A 215 4.56 -10.47 2.66
CA ARG A 215 4.11 -10.08 1.31
C ARG A 215 5.28 -9.80 0.35
N PRO A 216 6.28 -8.97 0.71
CA PRO A 216 7.40 -8.72 -0.21
C PRO A 216 8.34 -9.93 -0.39
N ALA A 217 8.27 -10.95 0.48
CA ALA A 217 9.04 -12.19 0.35
C ALA A 217 8.27 -13.32 -0.36
N LEU A 218 6.92 -13.32 -0.30
CA LEU A 218 6.07 -14.26 -1.02
C LEU A 218 6.04 -13.98 -2.53
N ALA A 219 6.10 -12.71 -2.93
CA ALA A 219 6.13 -12.33 -4.34
C ALA A 219 7.32 -12.96 -5.11
N PRO A 220 8.58 -12.83 -4.66
CA PRO A 220 9.70 -13.53 -5.30
C PRO A 220 9.60 -15.04 -5.12
N ALA A 221 9.01 -15.57 -4.03
CA ALA A 221 8.80 -17.00 -3.89
C ALA A 221 7.86 -17.59 -4.96
N LEU A 222 6.83 -16.84 -5.39
CA LEU A 222 5.99 -17.22 -6.52
C LEU A 222 6.78 -17.19 -7.83
N ALA A 223 7.60 -16.16 -8.05
CA ALA A 223 8.44 -16.05 -9.25
C ALA A 223 9.52 -17.14 -9.36
N LEU A 224 9.87 -17.84 -8.26
CA LEU A 224 10.75 -19.00 -8.30
C LEU A 224 10.08 -20.25 -8.90
N VAL A 225 8.75 -20.31 -8.95
CA VAL A 225 8.03 -21.53 -9.33
C VAL A 225 8.26 -21.85 -10.81
N GLY A 226 8.94 -22.96 -11.09
CA GLY A 226 9.23 -23.40 -12.45
C GLY A 226 10.24 -22.54 -13.22
N THR A 227 10.94 -21.61 -12.57
CA THR A 227 11.92 -20.71 -13.22
C THR A 227 13.36 -21.05 -12.86
N THR A 228 14.29 -20.66 -13.72
CA THR A 228 15.74 -20.75 -13.47
C THR A 228 16.27 -19.58 -12.65
N MET A 229 15.42 -18.62 -12.27
CA MET A 229 15.81 -17.44 -11.48
C MET A 229 16.25 -17.78 -10.07
N THR A 230 17.28 -17.10 -9.57
CA THR A 230 17.62 -17.10 -8.15
C THR A 230 16.66 -16.22 -7.34
N SER A 231 16.61 -16.41 -6.02
CA SER A 231 15.77 -15.58 -5.13
C SER A 231 16.15 -14.09 -5.16
N GLY A 232 17.41 -13.77 -5.43
CA GLY A 232 17.88 -12.40 -5.60
C GLY A 232 17.40 -11.80 -6.92
N GLU A 233 17.59 -12.50 -8.03
CA GLU A 233 17.12 -12.09 -9.36
C GLU A 233 15.60 -11.90 -9.38
N ALA A 234 14.85 -12.82 -8.78
CA ALA A 234 13.39 -12.72 -8.66
C ALA A 234 12.95 -11.48 -7.87
N ALA A 235 13.64 -11.15 -6.77
CA ALA A 235 13.34 -9.94 -5.99
C ALA A 235 13.63 -8.66 -6.79
N ILE A 236 14.75 -8.62 -7.51
CA ILE A 236 15.14 -7.48 -8.37
C ILE A 236 14.13 -7.30 -9.50
N ALA A 237 13.75 -8.38 -10.20
CA ALA A 237 12.78 -8.33 -11.30
C ALA A 237 11.40 -7.82 -10.87
N LEU A 238 11.02 -8.05 -9.61
CA LEU A 238 9.78 -7.54 -9.03
C LEU A 238 9.92 -6.11 -8.47
N GLY A 239 11.02 -5.41 -8.73
CA GLY A 239 11.26 -4.05 -8.24
C GLY A 239 11.48 -3.96 -6.72
N ASN A 240 11.78 -5.09 -6.07
CA ASN A 240 11.97 -5.14 -4.62
C ASN A 240 13.43 -4.89 -4.26
N THR A 241 13.78 -3.62 -4.03
CA THR A 241 15.15 -3.24 -3.64
C THR A 241 15.47 -3.49 -2.16
N VAL A 242 14.44 -3.74 -1.33
CA VAL A 242 14.58 -3.83 0.13
C VAL A 242 14.60 -5.29 0.62
N THR A 243 13.98 -6.21 -0.12
CA THR A 243 13.92 -7.62 0.28
C THR A 243 15.12 -8.38 -0.25
N THR A 244 16.08 -8.66 0.63
CA THR A 244 17.23 -9.48 0.30
C THR A 244 16.81 -10.94 0.05
N SER A 245 17.56 -11.64 -0.80
CA SER A 245 17.49 -13.10 -0.97
C SER A 245 17.40 -13.87 0.36
N HIS A 246 18.13 -13.40 1.38
CA HIS A 246 18.07 -13.96 2.74
C HIS A 246 16.66 -13.94 3.35
N ASN A 247 15.90 -12.84 3.22
CA ASN A 247 14.55 -12.71 3.78
C ASN A 247 13.56 -13.68 3.11
N VAL A 248 13.69 -13.87 1.80
CA VAL A 248 12.91 -14.86 1.04
C VAL A 248 13.18 -16.27 1.56
N MET A 249 14.46 -16.63 1.70
CA MET A 249 14.86 -17.95 2.20
C MET A 249 14.46 -18.16 3.67
N LEU A 250 14.56 -17.13 4.51
CA LEU A 250 14.08 -17.17 5.90
C LEU A 250 12.58 -17.42 5.98
N LEU A 251 11.78 -16.75 5.15
CA LEU A 251 10.34 -16.99 5.10
C LEU A 251 10.04 -18.41 4.63
N LEU A 252 10.64 -18.85 3.52
CA LEU A 252 10.44 -20.19 2.99
C LEU A 252 10.84 -21.27 3.99
N GLY A 253 11.98 -21.10 4.67
CA GLY A 253 12.44 -22.02 5.72
C GLY A 253 11.54 -22.03 6.96
N LYS A 254 10.86 -20.93 7.26
CA LYS A 254 9.84 -20.86 8.31
C LYS A 254 8.55 -21.58 7.88
N LEU A 255 8.06 -21.31 6.68
CA LEU A 255 6.86 -21.96 6.12
C LEU A 255 7.04 -23.47 5.95
N SER A 256 8.24 -23.92 5.59
CA SER A 256 8.53 -25.35 5.41
C SER A 256 8.54 -26.17 6.70
N ARG A 257 8.63 -25.52 7.87
CA ARG A 257 8.52 -26.19 9.17
C ARG A 257 7.07 -26.44 9.60
N THR A 258 6.12 -25.82 8.91
CA THR A 258 4.68 -25.99 9.18
C THR A 258 4.18 -27.26 8.49
N PRO A 259 3.31 -28.07 9.13
CA PRO A 259 2.73 -29.27 8.50
C PRO A 259 1.99 -29.00 7.18
N GLN A 260 1.47 -27.78 7.01
CA GLN A 260 0.74 -27.33 5.82
C GLN A 260 1.63 -26.96 4.63
N TRP A 261 2.96 -27.11 4.72
CA TRP A 261 3.89 -26.78 3.63
C TRP A 261 3.53 -27.40 2.27
N PRO A 262 3.11 -28.68 2.17
CA PRO A 262 2.64 -29.24 0.90
C PRO A 262 1.46 -28.46 0.29
N GLY A 263 0.52 -28.01 1.12
CA GLY A 263 -0.61 -27.18 0.70
C GLY A 263 -0.18 -25.81 0.20
N ILE A 264 0.74 -25.15 0.91
CA ILE A 264 1.31 -23.85 0.53
C ILE A 264 2.04 -23.95 -0.83
N ARG A 265 2.88 -24.98 -1.02
CA ARG A 265 3.55 -25.21 -2.31
C ARG A 265 2.54 -25.43 -3.43
N SER A 266 1.55 -26.28 -3.21
CA SER A 266 0.50 -26.55 -4.19
C SER A 266 -0.23 -25.27 -4.60
N ALA A 267 -0.56 -24.42 -3.62
CA ALA A 267 -1.17 -23.12 -3.87
C ALA A 267 -0.29 -22.19 -4.72
N LEU A 268 1.00 -22.06 -4.40
CA LEU A 268 1.95 -21.27 -5.20
C LEU A 268 2.13 -21.83 -6.62
N ILE A 269 2.13 -23.17 -6.77
CA ILE A 269 2.23 -23.82 -8.08
C ILE A 269 0.99 -23.52 -8.93
N ARG A 270 -0.22 -23.76 -8.38
CA ARG A 270 -1.48 -23.47 -9.08
C ARG A 270 -1.59 -22.00 -9.47
N LEU A 271 -1.15 -21.10 -8.60
CA LEU A 271 -1.14 -19.68 -8.88
C LEU A 271 -0.15 -19.32 -10.00
N SER A 272 1.06 -19.91 -9.99
CA SER A 272 2.01 -19.72 -11.09
C SER A 272 1.47 -20.25 -12.42
N ASP A 273 0.76 -21.39 -12.40
CA ASP A 273 0.14 -21.98 -13.59
C ASP A 273 -1.00 -21.10 -14.13
N TYR A 274 -1.81 -20.54 -13.24
CA TYR A 274 -2.87 -19.61 -13.61
C TYR A 274 -2.31 -18.36 -14.30
N LEU A 275 -1.25 -17.77 -13.74
CA LEU A 275 -0.60 -16.60 -14.36
C LEU A 275 0.09 -16.93 -15.69
N GLU A 276 0.54 -18.17 -15.88
CA GLU A 276 1.13 -18.61 -17.15
C GLU A 276 0.08 -18.86 -18.24
N THR A 277 -1.10 -19.36 -17.86
CA THR A 277 -2.16 -19.80 -18.79
C THR A 277 -3.21 -18.73 -19.07
N VAL A 278 -3.71 -18.06 -18.02
CA VAL A 278 -4.76 -17.03 -18.10
C VAL A 278 -4.14 -15.64 -18.10
N GLY A 279 -3.08 -15.44 -17.31
CA GLY A 279 -2.45 -14.13 -17.11
C GLY A 279 -3.10 -13.29 -16.03
N ALA A 280 -2.53 -12.10 -15.80
CA ALA A 280 -3.10 -11.07 -14.96
C ALA A 280 -3.62 -9.92 -15.83
N PRO A 281 -4.79 -9.32 -15.52
CA PRO A 281 -5.29 -8.16 -16.24
C PRO A 281 -4.48 -6.88 -15.97
N ILE A 282 -3.66 -6.86 -14.92
CA ILE A 282 -2.79 -5.73 -14.59
C ILE A 282 -1.34 -6.11 -14.92
N ASP A 283 -0.65 -5.30 -15.73
CA ASP A 283 0.80 -5.35 -15.86
C ASP A 283 1.45 -4.58 -14.70
N TYR A 284 1.78 -5.28 -13.63
CA TYR A 284 2.43 -4.68 -12.47
C TYR A 284 3.85 -4.21 -12.76
N HIS A 285 4.56 -4.79 -13.73
CA HIS A 285 5.89 -4.29 -14.09
C HIS A 285 5.78 -2.88 -14.66
N ARG A 286 4.82 -2.65 -15.56
CA ARG A 286 4.48 -1.31 -16.07
C ARG A 286 4.00 -0.37 -14.96
N ARG A 287 3.05 -0.80 -14.11
CA ARG A 287 2.51 0.03 -13.03
C ARG A 287 3.59 0.55 -12.07
N ARG A 288 4.63 -0.23 -11.81
CA ARG A 288 5.73 0.17 -10.90
C ARG A 288 6.65 1.24 -11.47
N GLN A 289 6.68 1.41 -12.79
CA GLN A 289 7.53 2.38 -13.48
C GLN A 289 6.82 3.72 -13.74
N LEU A 290 5.52 3.83 -13.42
CA LEU A 290 4.76 5.05 -13.58
C LEU A 290 5.19 6.15 -12.59
N ASN A 291 4.98 7.40 -12.99
CA ASN A 291 5.21 8.55 -12.14
C ASN A 291 3.96 8.89 -11.32
N TYR A 292 4.02 8.69 -10.00
CA TYR A 292 2.92 8.95 -9.07
C TYR A 292 2.97 10.34 -8.40
N SER A 293 3.81 11.27 -8.86
CA SER A 293 3.92 12.61 -8.26
C SER A 293 2.62 13.40 -8.29
N GLU A 294 1.83 13.27 -9.36
CA GLU A 294 0.54 13.96 -9.53
C GLU A 294 -0.65 13.14 -9.01
N LEU A 295 -0.40 12.02 -8.32
CA LEU A 295 -1.47 11.17 -7.79
C LEU A 295 -2.23 11.91 -6.67
N LEU A 296 -3.54 12.08 -6.87
CA LEU A 296 -4.49 12.67 -5.92
C LEU A 296 -4.04 14.06 -5.41
N PRO A 297 -4.21 15.13 -6.22
CA PRO A 297 -3.96 16.52 -5.80
C PRO A 297 -4.80 16.91 -4.56
N ASP A 298 -4.29 17.85 -3.74
CA ASP A 298 -4.95 18.25 -2.49
C ASP A 298 -6.38 18.80 -2.70
N ALA A 299 -6.62 19.47 -3.84
CA ALA A 299 -7.95 19.94 -4.22
C ALA A 299 -8.92 18.78 -4.43
N GLN A 300 -8.55 17.79 -5.27
CA GLN A 300 -9.36 16.61 -5.53
C GLN A 300 -9.62 15.79 -4.25
N TRP A 301 -8.62 15.63 -3.38
CA TRP A 301 -8.81 14.98 -2.08
C TRP A 301 -9.86 15.71 -1.23
N THR A 302 -9.85 17.04 -1.23
CA THR A 302 -10.82 17.84 -0.48
C THR A 302 -12.23 17.63 -1.02
N ASP A 303 -12.39 17.62 -2.34
CA ASP A 303 -13.68 17.40 -2.99
C ASP A 303 -14.23 16.00 -2.71
N ILE A 304 -13.42 14.96 -2.88
CA ILE A 304 -13.79 13.57 -2.60
C ILE A 304 -14.16 13.38 -1.13
N ALA A 305 -13.34 13.92 -0.20
CA ALA A 305 -13.62 13.80 1.23
C ALA A 305 -14.91 14.54 1.62
N CYS A 306 -15.15 15.74 1.06
CA CYS A 306 -16.38 16.49 1.28
C CYS A 306 -17.62 15.77 0.74
N ALA A 307 -17.55 15.24 -0.49
CA ALA A 307 -18.62 14.45 -1.09
C ALA A 307 -18.95 13.21 -0.25
N ALA A 308 -17.92 12.55 0.30
CA ALA A 308 -18.08 11.44 1.23
C ALA A 308 -18.42 11.88 2.67
N SER A 309 -18.70 13.16 2.97
CA SER A 309 -18.98 13.66 4.33
C SER A 309 -17.90 13.37 5.39
N ILE A 310 -16.63 13.22 4.95
CA ILE A 310 -15.46 12.95 5.79
C ILE A 310 -14.59 14.20 5.88
N ARG A 311 -13.86 14.35 6.99
CA ARG A 311 -12.92 15.47 7.15
C ARG A 311 -11.75 15.34 6.14
N PRO A 312 -11.41 16.40 5.38
CA PRO A 312 -10.34 16.39 4.37
C PRO A 312 -8.94 16.47 5.00
N VAL A 313 -8.63 15.56 5.94
CA VAL A 313 -7.34 15.50 6.63
C VAL A 313 -6.59 14.25 6.18
N GLY A 314 -5.28 14.37 5.97
CA GLY A 314 -4.40 13.23 5.70
C GLY A 314 -4.27 12.85 4.22
N ALA A 315 -4.28 13.84 3.32
CA ALA A 315 -4.08 13.63 1.87
C ALA A 315 -2.84 12.76 1.57
N ALA A 316 -1.72 13.02 2.25
CA ALA A 316 -0.50 12.20 2.09
C ALA A 316 -0.71 10.71 2.42
N ILE A 317 -1.55 10.38 3.42
CA ILE A 317 -1.85 8.99 3.77
C ILE A 317 -2.76 8.34 2.72
N ALA A 318 -3.75 9.10 2.22
CA ALA A 318 -4.61 8.64 1.12
C ALA A 318 -3.80 8.40 -0.16
N ARG A 319 -2.82 9.25 -0.48
CA ARG A 319 -1.86 9.04 -1.58
C ARG A 319 -1.05 7.77 -1.40
N CYS A 320 -0.47 7.54 -0.22
CA CYS A 320 0.28 6.32 0.04
C CYS A 320 -0.61 5.07 -0.07
N PHE A 321 -1.87 5.14 0.39
CA PHE A 321 -2.84 4.06 0.23
C PHE A 321 -3.14 3.77 -1.24
N LEU A 322 -3.44 4.80 -2.04
CA LEU A 322 -3.67 4.64 -3.48
C LEU A 322 -2.42 4.15 -4.21
N TYR A 323 -1.24 4.62 -3.85
CA TYR A 323 0.02 4.15 -4.40
C TYR A 323 0.21 2.65 -4.17
N GLU A 324 0.02 2.16 -2.93
CA GLU A 324 0.13 0.71 -2.63
C GLU A 324 -0.88 -0.10 -3.45
N ARG A 325 -2.10 0.41 -3.62
CA ARG A 325 -3.21 -0.24 -4.34
C ARG A 325 -2.98 -0.29 -5.86
N LEU A 326 -2.45 0.78 -6.45
CA LEU A 326 -2.22 0.93 -7.89
C LEU A 326 -0.93 0.28 -8.39
N SER A 327 0.18 0.49 -7.67
CA SER A 327 1.50 0.03 -8.08
C SER A 327 1.79 -1.41 -7.67
N GLY A 328 1.09 -1.90 -6.62
CA GLY A 328 1.46 -3.14 -5.94
C GLY A 328 2.81 -3.06 -5.22
N SER A 329 3.37 -1.86 -5.01
CA SER A 329 4.62 -1.60 -4.31
C SER A 329 4.39 -0.95 -2.95
N ALA A 330 5.33 -1.13 -2.03
CA ALA A 330 5.25 -0.47 -0.72
C ALA A 330 5.48 1.04 -0.85
N ALA A 331 4.56 1.85 -0.32
CA ALA A 331 4.75 3.31 -0.27
C ALA A 331 5.86 3.73 0.68
N LEU A 332 6.16 2.89 1.68
CA LEU A 332 7.22 3.10 2.66
C LEU A 332 8.21 1.94 2.63
N PRO A 333 9.54 2.20 2.71
CA PRO A 333 10.56 1.15 2.77
C PRO A 333 10.37 0.22 3.96
N ALA A 334 10.76 -1.06 3.86
CA ALA A 334 10.57 -2.03 4.95
C ALA A 334 11.34 -1.66 6.24
N HIS A 335 12.53 -1.06 6.11
CA HIS A 335 13.28 -0.46 7.22
C HIS A 335 12.97 1.03 7.33
N VAL A 336 12.60 1.47 8.54
CA VAL A 336 11.85 2.70 8.73
C VAL A 336 12.56 3.58 9.73
N SER A 337 12.75 4.86 9.40
CA SER A 337 13.15 5.85 10.38
C SER A 337 12.07 6.00 11.46
N ARG A 338 12.37 6.58 12.62
CA ARG A 338 11.33 6.81 13.66
C ARG A 338 10.15 7.65 13.16
N GLN A 339 10.39 8.56 12.21
CA GLN A 339 9.37 9.43 11.64
C GLN A 339 8.42 8.65 10.72
N ASP A 340 8.97 7.78 9.88
CA ASP A 340 8.20 6.98 8.93
C ASP A 340 7.33 5.91 9.63
N LEU A 341 7.67 5.51 10.88
CA LEU A 341 6.83 4.62 11.68
C LEU A 341 5.48 5.26 12.03
N ARG A 342 5.45 6.56 12.31
CA ARG A 342 4.19 7.28 12.59
C ARG A 342 3.29 7.33 11.35
N THR A 343 3.89 7.59 10.18
CA THR A 343 3.19 7.56 8.89
C THR A 343 2.63 6.17 8.61
N TYR A 344 3.44 5.13 8.83
CA TYR A 344 3.02 3.74 8.70
C TYR A 344 1.84 3.40 9.63
N PHE A 345 1.87 3.78 10.91
CA PHE A 345 0.73 3.55 11.81
C PHE A 345 -0.53 4.29 11.34
N ARG A 346 -0.42 5.48 10.75
CA ARG A 346 -1.57 6.20 10.18
C ARG A 346 -2.10 5.51 8.92
N MET A 347 -1.23 4.97 8.07
CA MET A 347 -1.62 4.15 6.91
C MET A 347 -2.36 2.88 7.35
N LEU A 348 -1.84 2.16 8.35
CA LEU A 348 -2.50 0.96 8.89
C LEU A 348 -3.91 1.23 9.42
N ASN A 349 -4.15 2.41 10.01
CA ASN A 349 -5.45 2.81 10.54
C ASN A 349 -6.33 3.52 9.50
N PHE A 350 -5.83 3.76 8.28
CA PHE A 350 -6.59 4.45 7.23
C PHE A 350 -7.90 3.73 6.88
N PRO A 351 -7.97 2.38 6.83
CA PRO A 351 -9.22 1.68 6.54
C PRO A 351 -10.35 1.91 7.55
N LEU A 352 -10.06 2.37 8.78
CA LEU A 352 -11.11 2.79 9.73
C LEU A 352 -11.88 4.04 9.27
N ARG A 353 -11.28 4.83 8.38
CA ARG A 353 -11.88 6.04 7.80
C ARG A 353 -12.51 5.78 6.43
N LEU A 354 -12.27 4.61 5.83
CA LEU A 354 -12.87 4.27 4.56
C LEU A 354 -14.36 4.05 4.74
N THR A 355 -15.13 4.60 3.80
CA THR A 355 -16.55 4.33 3.61
C THR A 355 -16.75 3.93 2.16
N PRO A 356 -17.86 3.25 1.81
CA PRO A 356 -18.11 2.85 0.43
C PRO A 356 -18.03 4.03 -0.54
N GLU A 357 -18.58 5.19 -0.16
CA GLU A 357 -18.59 6.41 -0.98
C GLU A 357 -17.17 6.99 -1.15
N LEU A 358 -16.37 6.97 -0.08
CA LEU A 358 -14.98 7.41 -0.15
C LEU A 358 -14.15 6.48 -1.05
N LEU A 359 -14.35 5.17 -0.93
CA LEU A 359 -13.63 4.19 -1.74
C LEU A 359 -13.97 4.34 -3.22
N VAL A 360 -15.25 4.50 -3.58
CA VAL A 360 -15.69 4.76 -4.96
C VAL A 360 -15.08 6.05 -5.50
N GLY A 361 -15.07 7.14 -4.71
CA GLY A 361 -14.44 8.39 -5.13
C GLY A 361 -12.93 8.27 -5.35
N LEU A 362 -12.24 7.49 -4.50
CA LEU A 362 -10.82 7.18 -4.66
C LEU A 362 -10.55 6.29 -5.87
N ASP A 363 -11.37 5.27 -6.13
CA ASP A 363 -11.23 4.39 -7.28
C ASP A 363 -11.49 5.14 -8.60
N HIS A 364 -12.45 6.06 -8.66
CA HIS A 364 -12.64 6.94 -9.82
C HIS A 364 -11.43 7.86 -10.06
N CYS A 365 -10.89 8.46 -9.00
CA CYS A 365 -9.66 9.26 -9.11
C CYS A 365 -8.49 8.42 -9.63
N ALA A 366 -8.37 7.18 -9.15
CA ALA A 366 -7.33 6.25 -9.55
C ALA A 366 -7.48 5.83 -11.03
N LEU A 367 -8.70 5.55 -11.51
CA LEU A 367 -8.97 5.24 -12.91
C LEU A 367 -8.65 6.43 -13.83
N ASN A 368 -9.04 7.65 -13.45
CA ASN A 368 -8.71 8.84 -14.24
C ASN A 368 -7.20 9.05 -14.33
N PHE A 369 -6.48 8.89 -13.22
CA PHE A 369 -5.02 8.96 -13.21
C PHE A 369 -4.38 7.90 -14.14
N LEU A 370 -4.90 6.67 -14.15
CA LEU A 370 -4.41 5.63 -15.06
C LEU A 370 -4.69 5.96 -16.53
N ALA A 371 -5.88 6.49 -16.83
CA ALA A 371 -6.26 6.90 -18.17
C ALA A 371 -5.37 8.04 -18.69
N GLU A 372 -5.01 9.01 -17.84
CA GLU A 372 -4.05 10.07 -18.15
C GLU A 372 -2.65 9.53 -18.49
N GLN A 373 -2.28 8.37 -17.93
CA GLN A 373 -1.02 7.66 -18.22
C GLN A 373 -1.16 6.65 -19.39
N GLY A 374 -2.29 6.66 -20.11
CA GLY A 374 -2.55 5.80 -21.27
C GLY A 374 -2.99 4.37 -20.93
N ILE A 375 -3.48 4.11 -19.71
CA ILE A 375 -3.97 2.81 -19.25
C ILE A 375 -5.48 2.88 -19.05
N THR A 376 -6.24 2.32 -20.00
CA THR A 376 -7.72 2.33 -19.98
C THR A 376 -8.35 0.97 -19.68
N ASP A 377 -7.62 -0.12 -19.98
CA ASP A 377 -8.20 -1.46 -20.02
C ASP A 377 -7.90 -2.30 -18.76
N GLU A 378 -7.25 -1.68 -17.77
CA GLU A 378 -6.86 -2.36 -16.53
C GLU A 378 -7.68 -1.86 -15.33
N PRO A 379 -8.06 -2.75 -14.40
CA PRO A 379 -8.71 -2.34 -13.16
C PRO A 379 -7.73 -1.60 -12.21
N VAL A 380 -8.29 -0.91 -11.19
CA VAL A 380 -7.49 -0.23 -10.14
C VAL A 380 -6.66 -1.22 -9.35
N CYS A 381 -7.30 -2.30 -8.90
CA CYS A 381 -6.70 -3.42 -8.19
C CYS A 381 -7.26 -4.74 -8.70
N TRP A 382 -6.45 -5.79 -8.63
CA TRP A 382 -6.84 -7.14 -9.01
C TRP A 382 -6.14 -8.15 -8.12
N GLU A 383 -6.83 -9.25 -7.82
CA GLU A 383 -6.27 -10.41 -7.15
C GLU A 383 -6.70 -11.71 -7.88
N PRO A 384 -5.87 -12.77 -7.86
CA PRO A 384 -6.21 -14.03 -8.48
C PRO A 384 -7.42 -14.71 -7.81
N PRO A 385 -8.22 -15.48 -8.56
CA PRO A 385 -9.41 -16.17 -8.04
C PRO A 385 -9.06 -17.10 -6.86
N LYS A 386 -9.81 -16.95 -5.77
CA LYS A 386 -9.59 -17.67 -4.52
C LYS A 386 -9.92 -19.17 -4.63
N GLU A 387 -10.71 -19.55 -5.62
CA GLU A 387 -11.14 -20.91 -5.93
C GLU A 387 -9.97 -21.80 -6.35
N LEU A 388 -8.87 -21.22 -6.84
CA LEU A 388 -7.65 -21.95 -7.21
C LEU A 388 -7.07 -22.78 -6.05
N VAL A 389 -7.31 -22.33 -4.82
CA VAL A 389 -6.84 -23.00 -3.59
C VAL A 389 -7.98 -23.59 -2.76
N ALA A 390 -9.18 -23.70 -3.33
CA ALA A 390 -10.28 -24.37 -2.65
C ALA A 390 -9.90 -25.82 -2.29
N GLY A 391 -10.13 -26.19 -1.03
CA GLY A 391 -9.79 -27.50 -0.48
C GLY A 391 -8.30 -27.71 -0.14
N ALA A 392 -7.42 -26.74 -0.37
CA ALA A 392 -6.03 -26.83 0.09
C ALA A 392 -5.96 -26.58 1.60
N ALA A 393 -5.25 -27.45 2.33
CA ALA A 393 -4.95 -27.24 3.75
C ALA A 393 -3.93 -26.11 3.91
N LEU A 394 -4.40 -24.88 4.12
CA LEU A 394 -3.59 -23.68 4.30
C LEU A 394 -3.60 -23.22 5.77
N PRO A 395 -2.49 -22.65 6.28
CA PRO A 395 -2.38 -22.30 7.71
C PRO A 395 -3.05 -20.97 8.09
N GLY A 396 -3.39 -20.15 7.10
CA GLY A 396 -3.87 -18.79 7.29
C GLY A 396 -5.38 -18.69 7.43
N VAL A 397 -5.86 -17.45 7.52
CA VAL A 397 -7.29 -17.14 7.70
C VAL A 397 -7.94 -16.86 6.35
N ASP A 398 -9.11 -17.44 6.12
CA ASP A 398 -9.96 -17.03 5.00
C ASP A 398 -10.81 -15.83 5.43
N ILE A 399 -10.58 -14.67 4.80
CA ILE A 399 -11.30 -13.43 5.10
C ILE A 399 -12.80 -13.55 4.88
N ASP A 400 -13.26 -14.43 3.97
CA ASP A 400 -14.67 -14.62 3.66
C ASP A 400 -15.44 -15.31 4.80
N THR A 401 -14.73 -15.97 5.70
CA THR A 401 -15.32 -16.66 6.87
C THR A 401 -15.53 -15.73 8.07
N VAL A 402 -14.96 -14.52 8.03
CA VAL A 402 -15.04 -13.55 9.12
C VAL A 402 -16.32 -12.74 9.01
N ASP A 403 -17.04 -12.60 10.12
CA ASP A 403 -18.26 -11.78 10.19
C ASP A 403 -17.92 -10.30 9.99
N THR A 404 -18.20 -9.83 8.77
CA THR A 404 -17.96 -8.44 8.34
C THR A 404 -18.88 -7.46 9.08
N MET A 405 -20.10 -7.87 9.41
CA MET A 405 -21.07 -7.01 10.12
C MET A 405 -20.61 -6.78 11.56
N GLU A 406 -20.08 -7.82 12.19
CA GLU A 406 -19.49 -7.71 13.53
C GLU A 406 -18.24 -6.81 13.51
N LEU A 407 -17.38 -6.95 12.49
CA LEU A 407 -16.24 -6.06 12.31
C LEU A 407 -16.68 -4.59 12.16
N HIS A 408 -17.69 -4.31 11.34
CA HIS A 408 -18.25 -2.97 11.18
C HIS A 408 -18.80 -2.42 12.49
N ARG A 409 -19.44 -3.27 13.33
CA ARG A 409 -19.94 -2.88 14.65
C ARG A 409 -18.81 -2.48 15.59
N VAL A 410 -17.75 -3.29 15.66
CA VAL A 410 -16.60 -3.08 16.55
C VAL A 410 -15.79 -1.85 16.14
N VAL A 411 -15.56 -1.67 14.84
CA VAL A 411 -14.78 -0.54 14.29
C VAL A 411 -15.37 0.82 14.69
N ARG A 412 -16.70 0.92 14.82
CA ARG A 412 -17.38 2.17 15.24
C ARG A 412 -17.03 2.60 16.66
N GLY A 413 -16.61 1.68 17.54
CA GLY A 413 -16.26 1.95 18.93
C GLY A 413 -14.76 1.90 19.23
N SER A 414 -13.93 1.56 18.24
CA SER A 414 -12.49 1.37 18.41
C SER A 414 -11.69 2.54 17.84
N HIS A 415 -10.60 2.92 18.51
CA HIS A 415 -9.74 4.02 18.07
C HIS A 415 -8.62 3.56 17.12
N THR A 416 -8.29 2.27 17.17
CA THR A 416 -7.26 1.66 16.33
C THR A 416 -7.72 0.33 15.75
N LEU A 417 -7.13 -0.03 14.62
CA LEU A 417 -7.44 -1.28 13.92
C LEU A 417 -6.95 -2.48 14.74
N ALA A 418 -5.85 -2.31 15.49
CA ALA A 418 -5.35 -3.34 16.40
C ALA A 418 -6.33 -3.63 17.54
N GLU A 419 -7.00 -2.60 18.06
CA GLU A 419 -8.05 -2.75 19.08
C GLU A 419 -9.26 -3.49 18.50
N ALA A 420 -9.71 -3.12 17.29
CA ALA A 420 -10.83 -3.79 16.63
C ALA A 420 -10.54 -5.27 16.32
N ALA A 421 -9.34 -5.56 15.80
CA ALA A 421 -8.90 -6.92 15.50
C ALA A 421 -8.83 -7.80 16.76
N THR A 422 -8.29 -7.26 17.86
CA THR A 422 -8.21 -7.97 19.15
C THR A 422 -9.60 -8.32 19.70
N LYS A 423 -10.59 -7.42 19.58
CA LYS A 423 -11.97 -7.66 20.07
C LYS A 423 -12.69 -8.79 19.33
N ILE A 424 -12.39 -8.99 18.05
CA ILE A 424 -13.00 -10.04 17.21
C ILE A 424 -12.16 -11.33 17.26
N GLY A 425 -10.89 -11.24 17.65
CA GLY A 425 -9.97 -12.37 17.67
C GLY A 425 -9.28 -12.65 16.33
N ILE A 426 -9.16 -11.65 15.46
CA ILE A 426 -8.50 -11.75 14.15
C ILE A 426 -7.17 -10.99 14.12
N SER A 427 -6.36 -11.24 13.09
CA SER A 427 -5.12 -10.47 12.87
C SER A 427 -5.42 -9.04 12.41
N VAL A 428 -4.55 -8.09 12.75
CA VAL A 428 -4.67 -6.69 12.31
C VAL A 428 -4.73 -6.57 10.79
N SER A 429 -3.95 -7.42 10.10
CA SER A 429 -3.90 -7.41 8.65
C SER A 429 -5.15 -8.01 8.01
N ALA A 430 -5.78 -9.03 8.64
CA ALA A 430 -7.08 -9.52 8.21
C ALA A 430 -8.17 -8.45 8.35
N ALA A 431 -8.21 -7.75 9.50
CA ALA A 431 -9.12 -6.62 9.69
C ALA A 431 -8.88 -5.50 8.65
N ARG A 432 -7.61 -5.22 8.33
CA ARG A 432 -7.23 -4.26 7.28
C ARG A 432 -7.78 -4.68 5.92
N CYS A 433 -7.50 -5.92 5.53
CA CYS A 433 -7.90 -6.49 4.24
C CYS A 433 -9.43 -6.50 4.08
N ILE A 434 -10.18 -6.88 5.12
CA ILE A 434 -11.65 -6.88 5.09
C ILE A 434 -12.18 -5.45 4.91
N LEU A 435 -11.66 -4.45 5.64
CA LEU A 435 -12.12 -3.06 5.52
C LEU A 435 -11.72 -2.39 4.20
N GLU A 436 -10.64 -2.85 3.55
CA GLU A 436 -10.24 -2.37 2.22
C GLU A 436 -11.13 -2.92 1.10
N HIS A 437 -11.74 -4.09 1.27
CA HIS A 437 -12.69 -4.70 0.33
C HIS A 437 -14.14 -4.32 0.65
N HIS A 438 -14.49 -4.27 1.93
CA HIS A 438 -15.83 -3.99 2.44
C HIS A 438 -15.75 -2.89 3.53
N PRO A 439 -15.58 -1.61 3.12
CA PRO A 439 -15.54 -0.50 4.06
C PRO A 439 -16.81 -0.43 4.91
N ALA A 440 -16.67 -0.01 6.17
CA ALA A 440 -17.82 0.14 7.04
C ALA A 440 -18.72 1.28 6.53
N PRO A 441 -20.02 1.03 6.25
CA PRO A 441 -20.92 2.08 5.82
C PRO A 441 -21.03 3.13 6.91
N GLN A 442 -21.17 4.40 6.51
CA GLN A 442 -21.45 5.46 7.46
C GLN A 442 -22.73 5.10 8.21
N SER A 443 -22.64 5.08 9.54
CA SER A 443 -23.85 4.96 10.34
C SER A 443 -24.72 6.17 10.00
N ALA A 444 -25.88 5.93 9.38
CA ALA A 444 -26.93 6.93 9.26
C ALA A 444 -27.08 7.52 10.65
N ARG A 445 -26.74 8.79 10.82
CA ARG A 445 -26.89 9.46 12.12
C ARG A 445 -28.31 9.15 12.58
N PRO A 446 -28.51 8.47 13.72
CA PRO A 446 -29.87 8.29 14.21
C PRO A 446 -30.49 9.69 14.28
N PRO A 447 -31.75 9.87 13.82
CA PRO A 447 -32.40 11.17 13.89
C PRO A 447 -32.23 11.66 15.31
N ARG A 448 -31.65 12.86 15.48
CA ARG A 448 -31.20 13.38 16.77
C ARG A 448 -32.33 13.30 17.80
N LYS A 449 -32.39 12.24 18.61
CA LYS A 449 -33.50 11.95 19.55
C LYS A 449 -33.55 12.86 20.77
N ARG A 450 -32.83 13.99 20.79
CA ARG A 450 -32.96 14.98 21.87
C ARG A 450 -32.92 16.40 21.27
N PRO A 451 -34.05 17.13 21.27
CA PRO A 451 -34.02 18.53 20.90
C PRO A 451 -33.14 19.27 21.90
N ARG A 452 -32.22 20.09 21.38
CA ARG A 452 -31.33 20.93 22.16
C ARG A 452 -32.21 21.87 22.98
N ARG A 453 -32.17 21.79 24.33
CA ARG A 453 -32.96 22.69 25.21
C ARG A 453 -32.80 24.12 24.73
N GLU A 454 -33.89 24.72 24.27
CA GLU A 454 -33.89 26.08 23.74
C GLU A 454 -33.54 27.07 24.84
N SER A 455 -32.67 28.03 24.52
CA SER A 455 -32.26 29.06 25.47
C SER A 455 -33.49 29.85 25.94
N PRO A 456 -33.53 30.32 27.20
CA PRO A 456 -34.64 31.12 27.72
C PRO A 456 -34.97 32.34 26.84
N ALA A 457 -33.95 32.97 26.25
CA ALA A 457 -34.11 34.09 25.32
C ALA A 457 -34.81 33.70 24.01
N TYR A 458 -34.57 32.48 23.49
CA TYR A 458 -35.25 31.98 22.30
C TYR A 458 -36.73 31.68 22.59
N ARG A 459 -37.02 31.06 23.74
CA ARG A 459 -38.41 30.85 24.19
C ARG A 459 -39.16 32.17 24.36
N LYS A 460 -38.54 33.17 25.00
CA LYS A 460 -39.11 34.52 25.13
C LYS A 460 -39.39 35.15 23.77
N ALA A 461 -38.45 35.09 22.83
CA ALA A 461 -38.63 35.63 21.48
C ALA A 461 -39.75 34.89 20.72
N SER A 462 -39.82 33.57 20.84
CA SER A 462 -40.86 32.74 20.20
C SER A 462 -42.26 32.97 20.80
N THR A 463 -42.35 33.32 22.09
CA THR A 463 -43.64 33.72 22.71
C THR A 463 -44.07 35.13 22.30
N VAL A 464 -43.13 36.06 22.11
CA VAL A 464 -43.44 37.45 21.73
C VAL A 464 -43.75 37.56 20.23
N TYR A 465 -43.07 36.77 19.41
CA TYR A 465 -43.27 36.70 17.96
C TYR A 465 -43.64 35.27 17.53
N PRO A 466 -44.92 34.90 17.61
CA PRO A 466 -45.45 33.76 16.88
C PRO A 466 -45.18 33.91 15.37
N HIS A 467 -45.15 32.79 14.64
CA HIS A 467 -44.79 32.74 13.22
C HIS A 467 -45.48 33.85 12.39
N ASP A 468 -46.81 33.93 12.44
CA ASP A 468 -47.58 34.84 11.60
C ASP A 468 -47.28 36.30 11.92
N ARG A 469 -47.18 36.62 13.22
CA ARG A 469 -46.79 37.95 13.68
C ARG A 469 -45.37 38.32 13.28
N LEU A 470 -44.45 37.35 13.26
CA LEU A 470 -43.06 37.58 12.83
C LEU A 470 -42.98 37.82 11.32
N VAL A 471 -43.80 37.11 10.53
CA VAL A 471 -43.94 37.32 9.09
C VAL A 471 -44.49 38.72 8.81
N ASP A 472 -45.57 39.12 9.46
CA ASP A 472 -46.19 40.43 9.26
C ASP A 472 -45.22 41.56 9.61
N LEU A 473 -44.58 41.49 10.79
CA LEU A 473 -43.66 42.53 11.25
C LEU A 473 -42.38 42.62 10.40
N TYR A 474 -41.83 41.47 9.98
CA TYR A 474 -40.56 41.43 9.26
C TYR A 474 -40.72 41.62 7.74
N ARG A 475 -41.77 41.05 7.13
CA ARG A 475 -42.00 41.11 5.68
C ARG A 475 -42.97 42.20 5.26
N GLU A 476 -44.12 42.34 5.93
CA GLU A 476 -45.16 43.29 5.51
C GLU A 476 -44.88 44.71 6.04
N GLN A 477 -44.38 44.81 7.26
CA GLN A 477 -44.08 46.10 7.92
C GLN A 477 -42.59 46.50 7.85
N HIS A 478 -41.75 45.68 7.20
CA HIS A 478 -40.33 45.93 6.96
C HIS A 478 -39.50 46.32 8.20
N LEU A 479 -39.86 45.81 9.38
CA LEU A 479 -39.09 46.09 10.60
C LEU A 479 -37.76 45.34 10.60
N SER A 480 -36.69 46.06 10.93
CA SER A 480 -35.35 45.49 10.95
C SER A 480 -35.16 44.46 12.08
N ILE A 481 -34.20 43.55 11.92
CA ILE A 481 -33.83 42.58 12.96
C ILE A 481 -33.44 43.29 14.27
N GLU A 482 -32.84 44.48 14.17
CA GLU A 482 -32.42 45.28 15.33
C GLU A 482 -33.62 45.85 16.07
N THR A 483 -34.61 46.36 15.34
CA THR A 483 -35.86 46.88 15.91
C THR A 483 -36.67 45.77 16.57
N LEU A 484 -36.77 44.60 15.94
CA LEU A 484 -37.43 43.41 16.50
C LEU A 484 -36.73 42.89 17.76
N ALA A 485 -35.40 42.91 17.77
CA ALA A 485 -34.59 42.52 18.92
C ALA A 485 -34.77 43.48 20.10
N ALA A 486 -34.80 44.78 19.84
CA ALA A 486 -35.07 45.80 20.84
C ALA A 486 -36.49 45.67 21.43
N MET A 487 -37.50 45.47 20.58
CA MET A 487 -38.90 45.30 21.00
C MET A 487 -39.14 44.04 21.85
N ALA A 488 -38.39 42.96 21.64
CA ALA A 488 -38.49 41.74 22.45
C ALA A 488 -37.48 41.69 23.64
N GLY A 489 -36.55 42.64 23.71
CA GLY A 489 -35.46 42.64 24.69
C GLY A 489 -34.57 41.39 24.57
N VAL A 490 -34.22 40.99 23.35
CA VAL A 490 -33.35 39.84 23.04
C VAL A 490 -32.23 40.28 22.09
N SER A 491 -31.22 39.43 21.88
CA SER A 491 -30.13 39.75 20.94
C SER A 491 -30.56 39.64 19.47
N ASN A 492 -29.92 40.42 18.59
CA ASN A 492 -30.08 40.32 17.13
C ASN A 492 -29.84 38.88 16.63
N THR A 493 -28.89 38.16 17.24
CA THR A 493 -28.59 36.77 16.93
C THR A 493 -29.72 35.80 17.30
N THR A 494 -30.55 36.14 18.29
CA THR A 494 -31.72 35.34 18.70
C THR A 494 -32.86 35.52 17.71
N ILE A 495 -33.15 36.75 17.27
CA ILE A 495 -34.15 37.01 16.21
C ILE A 495 -33.71 36.42 14.87
N ALA A 496 -32.44 36.57 14.48
CA ALA A 496 -31.90 35.94 13.26
C ALA A 496 -31.93 34.41 13.30
N LYS A 497 -31.94 33.81 14.49
CA LYS A 497 -32.12 32.37 14.66
C LYS A 497 -33.60 31.99 14.62
N LEU A 498 -34.49 32.82 15.17
CA LEU A 498 -35.94 32.66 15.11
C LEU A 498 -36.45 32.71 13.67
N LEU A 499 -36.02 33.71 12.88
CA LEU A 499 -36.33 33.83 11.45
C LEU A 499 -35.90 32.58 10.65
N ARG A 500 -34.68 32.07 10.91
CA ARG A 500 -34.19 30.84 10.27
C ARG A 500 -34.96 29.58 10.68
N ASN A 501 -35.39 29.49 11.93
CA ASN A 501 -36.14 28.32 12.41
C ASN A 501 -37.60 28.32 11.93
N HIS A 502 -38.14 29.49 11.58
CA HIS A 502 -39.45 29.66 10.96
C HIS A 502 -39.38 29.73 9.43
N ASP A 503 -38.23 29.40 8.81
CA ASP A 503 -38.00 29.44 7.36
C ASP A 503 -38.36 30.79 6.70
N ILE A 504 -38.21 31.89 7.44
CA ILE A 504 -38.42 33.25 6.93
C ILE A 504 -37.07 33.73 6.34
N PRO A 505 -36.95 33.84 5.00
CA PRO A 505 -35.72 34.30 4.36
C PRO A 505 -35.39 35.73 4.79
N PRO A 506 -34.09 36.04 4.99
CA PRO A 506 -33.67 37.39 5.30
C PRO A 506 -34.07 38.35 4.18
N TRP A 507 -34.57 39.52 4.56
CA TRP A 507 -34.81 40.61 3.62
C TRP A 507 -33.50 40.92 2.88
N VAL A 508 -33.50 40.68 1.57
CA VAL A 508 -32.42 41.11 0.70
C VAL A 508 -32.57 42.62 0.60
N ALA A 509 -31.71 43.37 1.30
CA ALA A 509 -31.51 44.76 0.96
C ALA A 509 -31.24 44.80 -0.55
N GLY A 510 -32.05 45.55 -1.30
CA GLY A 510 -31.87 45.69 -2.74
C GLY A 510 -30.43 46.03 -3.09
N PRO A 511 -29.96 45.76 -4.33
CA PRO A 511 -28.60 46.09 -4.72
C PRO A 511 -28.30 47.54 -4.33
N SER A 512 -27.28 47.76 -3.48
CA SER A 512 -26.80 49.11 -3.16
C SER A 512 -26.73 49.88 -4.46
N VAL A 513 -27.37 51.05 -4.51
CA VAL A 513 -27.29 51.96 -5.66
C VAL A 513 -25.81 52.05 -6.03
N PRO A 514 -25.41 51.68 -7.27
CA PRO A 514 -24.01 51.66 -7.64
C PRO A 514 -23.44 53.05 -7.42
N LEU A 515 -22.31 53.12 -6.73
CA LEU A 515 -21.58 54.36 -6.46
C LEU A 515 -21.39 55.13 -7.79
N GLN A 516 -22.14 56.22 -7.97
CA GLN A 516 -22.13 57.04 -9.17
C GLN A 516 -21.00 58.07 -9.04
N VAL A 517 -19.78 57.58 -9.24
CA VAL A 517 -18.57 58.41 -9.16
C VAL A 517 -17.85 58.32 -10.49
N ASP A 518 -17.29 59.43 -10.95
CA ASP A 518 -16.51 59.49 -12.18
C ASP A 518 -15.20 58.70 -12.02
N ARG A 519 -14.97 57.76 -12.94
CA ARG A 519 -13.77 56.92 -13.02
C ARG A 519 -12.51 57.76 -13.19
N ASP A 520 -12.55 58.78 -14.04
CA ASP A 520 -11.36 59.53 -14.41
C ASP A 520 -10.94 60.48 -13.28
N TRP A 521 -11.91 60.99 -12.52
CA TRP A 521 -11.65 61.73 -11.29
C TRP A 521 -11.00 60.86 -10.22
N VAL A 522 -11.55 59.66 -9.93
CA VAL A 522 -10.95 58.76 -8.92
C VAL A 522 -9.56 58.28 -9.36
N TYR A 523 -9.35 58.01 -10.64
CA TYR A 523 -8.03 57.67 -11.16
C TYR A 523 -7.04 58.83 -10.95
N THR A 524 -7.44 60.06 -11.27
CA THR A 524 -6.59 61.23 -11.10
C THR A 524 -6.26 61.50 -9.63
N GLU A 525 -7.25 61.45 -8.74
CA GLU A 525 -7.04 61.70 -7.31
C GLU A 525 -6.26 60.59 -6.61
N HIS A 526 -6.52 59.33 -6.94
CA HIS A 526 -5.90 58.17 -6.29
C HIS A 526 -4.54 57.80 -6.90
N VAL A 527 -4.41 57.79 -8.23
CA VAL A 527 -3.20 57.33 -8.94
C VAL A 527 -2.26 58.50 -9.22
N THR A 528 -2.77 59.62 -9.74
CA THR A 528 -1.94 60.77 -10.14
C THR A 528 -1.58 61.67 -8.96
N ARG A 529 -2.54 61.96 -8.07
CA ARG A 529 -2.35 62.83 -6.90
C ARG A 529 -2.06 62.07 -5.60
N GLY A 530 -2.19 60.74 -5.61
CA GLY A 530 -1.72 59.86 -4.54
C GLY A 530 -2.56 59.85 -3.26
N ARG A 531 -3.82 60.33 -3.28
CA ARG A 531 -4.72 60.31 -2.11
C ARG A 531 -5.21 58.89 -1.81
N SER A 532 -5.44 58.58 -0.53
CA SER A 532 -5.85 57.23 -0.13
C SER A 532 -7.33 56.97 -0.46
N LEU A 533 -7.69 55.71 -0.79
CA LEU A 533 -9.10 55.33 -0.96
C LEU A 533 -9.92 55.57 0.31
N ASN A 534 -9.29 55.66 1.48
CA ASN A 534 -10.00 55.97 2.74
C ASN A 534 -10.39 57.45 2.83
N ASP A 535 -9.52 58.35 2.37
CA ASP A 535 -9.82 59.78 2.29
C ASP A 535 -10.90 60.06 1.24
N LEU A 536 -10.78 59.41 0.08
CA LEU A 536 -11.77 59.54 -1.00
C LEU A 536 -13.12 58.95 -0.60
N ALA A 537 -13.14 57.82 0.12
CA ALA A 537 -14.39 57.23 0.61
C ALA A 537 -15.10 58.16 1.60
N ARG A 538 -14.35 58.85 2.47
CA ARG A 538 -14.92 59.83 3.41
C ARG A 538 -15.47 61.08 2.70
N GLU A 539 -14.81 61.51 1.62
CA GLU A 539 -15.24 62.66 0.81
C GLU A 539 -16.49 62.34 -0.03
N LEU A 540 -16.65 61.08 -0.43
CA LEU A 540 -17.78 60.57 -1.21
C LEU A 540 -18.93 60.01 -0.34
N ASP A 541 -18.84 60.16 0.99
CA ASP A 541 -19.75 59.59 1.98
C ASP A 541 -20.07 58.09 1.75
N ALA A 542 -19.05 57.35 1.32
CA ALA A 542 -19.12 55.95 0.95
C ALA A 542 -18.28 55.07 1.89
N SER A 543 -18.60 53.79 2.01
CA SER A 543 -17.73 52.90 2.77
C SER A 543 -16.43 52.61 1.99
N THR A 544 -15.32 52.48 2.73
CA THR A 544 -14.02 52.12 2.13
C THR A 544 -14.04 50.78 1.40
N ALA A 545 -14.88 49.86 1.85
CA ALA A 545 -15.11 48.56 1.23
C ALA A 545 -15.84 48.69 -0.11
N GLU A 546 -16.88 49.54 -0.19
CA GLU A 546 -17.61 49.82 -1.42
C GLU A 546 -16.73 50.50 -2.46
N LEU A 547 -15.97 51.55 -2.07
CA LEU A 547 -15.06 52.24 -2.99
C LEU A 547 -13.91 51.33 -3.45
N SER A 548 -13.41 50.44 -2.58
CA SER A 548 -12.39 49.44 -2.96
C SER A 548 -12.91 48.36 -3.92
N LEU A 549 -14.16 47.94 -3.74
CA LEU A 549 -14.81 46.97 -4.64
C LEU A 549 -15.11 47.61 -6.00
N TRP A 550 -15.57 48.87 -5.97
CA TRP A 550 -15.82 49.68 -7.17
C TRP A 550 -14.52 49.92 -7.95
N ALA A 551 -13.44 50.33 -7.28
CA ALA A 551 -12.13 50.54 -7.90
C ALA A 551 -11.59 49.25 -8.55
N LYS A 552 -11.79 48.08 -7.92
CA LYS A 552 -11.44 46.78 -8.52
C LYS A 552 -12.26 46.47 -9.77
N ARG A 553 -13.58 46.72 -9.75
CA ARG A 553 -14.45 46.53 -10.92
C ARG A 553 -14.08 47.46 -12.08
N GLN A 554 -13.63 48.67 -11.76
CA GLN A 554 -13.17 49.67 -12.72
C GLN A 554 -11.66 49.54 -13.04
N CYS A 555 -10.99 48.48 -12.62
CA CYS A 555 -9.56 48.26 -12.88
C CYS A 555 -8.64 49.42 -12.46
N ILE A 556 -9.01 50.20 -11.43
CA ILE A 556 -8.16 51.25 -10.86
C ILE A 556 -7.15 50.56 -9.91
N PRO A 557 -5.83 50.80 -10.07
CA PRO A 557 -4.81 50.16 -9.24
C PRO A 557 -4.99 50.51 -7.76
N VAL A 558 -5.40 49.55 -6.93
CA VAL A 558 -5.44 49.74 -5.46
C VAL A 558 -4.01 49.68 -4.94
N ARG A 559 -3.49 50.82 -4.43
CA ARG A 559 -2.13 50.92 -3.90
C ARG A 559 -1.95 49.90 -2.76
N ARG A 560 -1.20 48.85 -3.01
CA ARG A 560 -0.58 48.04 -1.96
C ARG A 560 0.72 48.77 -1.59
N GLY A 561 0.95 49.02 -0.31
CA GLY A 561 2.15 49.73 0.15
C GLY A 561 3.43 49.13 -0.48
N PRO A 562 4.45 49.96 -0.74
CA PRO A 562 5.65 49.52 -1.46
C PRO A 562 6.27 48.31 -0.75
N ARG A 563 6.61 47.29 -1.54
CA ARG A 563 7.37 46.13 -1.08
C ARG A 563 8.81 46.37 -1.48
N HIS A 564 9.68 46.51 -0.50
CA HIS A 564 11.10 46.62 -0.75
C HIS A 564 11.73 45.23 -0.77
N SER A 565 12.47 44.95 -1.84
CA SER A 565 13.25 43.73 -1.93
C SER A 565 14.45 43.80 -0.98
N LEU A 566 14.96 42.64 -0.57
CA LEU A 566 16.10 42.56 0.34
C LEU A 566 17.38 43.16 -0.30
N ASP A 567 17.49 43.09 -1.62
CA ASP A 567 18.60 43.67 -2.38
C ASP A 567 18.52 45.20 -2.44
N GLU A 568 17.32 45.77 -2.66
CA GLU A 568 17.10 47.23 -2.60
C GLU A 568 17.48 47.83 -1.24
N LEU A 569 17.13 47.14 -0.14
CA LEU A 569 17.42 47.61 1.22
C LEU A 569 18.90 47.51 1.59
N ARG A 570 19.62 46.53 1.04
CA ARG A 570 21.06 46.35 1.24
C ARG A 570 21.92 47.34 0.46
N THR A 571 21.38 47.87 -0.64
CA THR A 571 22.09 48.83 -1.50
C THR A 571 22.03 50.26 -0.93
N ASN A 572 21.24 50.50 0.12
CA ASN A 572 21.10 51.81 0.76
C ASN A 572 21.96 51.92 2.02
N ASP A 573 23.11 52.57 1.90
CA ASP A 573 24.08 52.77 2.99
C ASP A 573 23.52 53.53 4.21
N LYS A 574 22.37 54.23 4.06
CA LYS A 574 21.71 54.91 5.18
C LYS A 574 20.98 53.95 6.12
N ILE A 575 20.64 52.74 5.68
CA ILE A 575 19.85 51.77 6.46
C ILE A 575 20.79 50.83 7.24
N PRO A 576 20.74 50.81 8.59
CA PRO A 576 21.54 49.88 9.37
C PRO A 576 21.18 48.42 9.04
N GLU A 577 22.19 47.57 8.83
CA GLU A 577 21.99 46.14 8.51
C GLU A 577 21.05 45.42 9.49
N LEU A 578 21.08 45.85 10.76
CA LEU A 578 20.23 45.33 11.83
C LEU A 578 18.71 45.50 11.55
N LEU A 579 18.31 46.54 10.81
CA LEU A 579 16.89 46.85 10.55
C LEU A 579 16.39 46.25 9.24
N ILE A 580 17.29 45.82 8.34
CA ILE A 580 16.95 45.29 7.01
C ILE A 580 15.91 44.16 7.10
N PRO A 581 16.06 43.12 7.97
CA PRO A 581 15.09 42.04 8.03
C PRO A 581 13.67 42.48 8.44
N ALA A 582 13.55 43.53 9.25
CA ALA A 582 12.26 44.09 9.68
C ALA A 582 11.60 44.99 8.63
N LEU A 583 12.41 45.57 7.74
CA LEU A 583 11.96 46.45 6.66
C LEU A 583 11.52 45.69 5.39
N VAL A 584 11.90 44.42 5.25
CA VAL A 584 11.46 43.56 4.15
C VAL A 584 9.94 43.32 4.21
N GLY A 585 9.25 43.66 3.12
CA GLY A 585 7.80 43.47 2.96
C GLY A 585 6.94 44.67 3.37
N ILE A 586 5.62 44.47 3.43
CA ILE A 586 4.65 45.56 3.59
C ILE A 586 4.66 46.10 5.03
N GLY A 587 4.80 47.41 5.18
CA GLY A 587 4.57 48.13 6.44
C GLY A 587 5.63 47.85 7.51
N GLY A 588 6.88 47.58 7.11
CA GLY A 588 7.99 47.30 8.04
C GLY A 588 8.39 48.52 8.88
N TRP A 589 8.44 49.69 8.24
CA TRP A 589 8.84 50.94 8.89
C TRP A 589 7.83 51.40 9.95
N GLU A 590 6.53 51.35 9.64
CA GLU A 590 5.47 51.73 10.57
C GLU A 590 5.42 50.78 11.78
N ARG A 591 5.77 49.52 11.59
CA ARG A 591 5.91 48.56 12.71
C ARG A 591 7.09 48.93 13.61
N LEU A 592 8.24 49.29 13.04
CA LEU A 592 9.40 49.75 13.80
C LEU A 592 9.11 51.02 14.60
N MET A 593 8.45 52.01 13.99
CA MET A 593 8.07 53.24 14.69
C MET A 593 7.04 52.98 15.80
N ARG A 594 6.04 52.12 15.55
CA ARG A 594 5.11 51.70 16.61
C ARG A 594 5.83 50.98 17.75
N PHE A 595 6.83 50.16 17.45
CA PHE A 595 7.65 49.52 18.49
C PHE A 595 8.40 50.56 19.34
N VAL A 596 9.00 51.58 18.72
CA VAL A 596 9.65 52.69 19.45
C VAL A 596 8.66 53.41 20.36
N SER A 597 7.47 53.76 19.86
CA SER A 597 6.43 54.41 20.67
C SER A 597 5.90 53.50 21.80
N VAL A 598 5.84 52.19 21.58
CA VAL A 598 5.38 51.22 22.60
C VAL A 598 6.33 51.18 23.80
N LEU A 599 7.64 51.37 23.60
CA LEU A 599 8.65 51.35 24.67
C LEU A 599 8.55 52.52 25.65
N GLU A 600 7.81 53.59 25.31
CA GLU A 600 7.55 54.73 26.20
C GLU A 600 6.56 54.38 27.33
N TYR A 601 5.85 53.26 27.22
CA TYR A 601 4.81 52.86 28.15
C TYR A 601 5.19 51.60 28.94
N PRO A 602 4.76 51.47 30.21
CA PRO A 602 5.17 50.37 31.07
C PRO A 602 4.45 49.03 30.76
N SER A 603 3.47 49.01 29.84
CA SER A 603 2.76 47.80 29.41
C SER A 603 2.13 47.96 28.02
N PHE A 604 1.93 46.85 27.32
CA PHE A 604 1.24 46.84 26.01
C PHE A 604 -0.19 47.38 26.09
N SER A 605 -0.91 47.17 27.19
CA SER A 605 -2.28 47.69 27.35
C SER A 605 -2.30 49.21 27.46
N LYS A 606 -1.35 49.81 28.18
CA LYS A 606 -1.22 51.28 28.26
C LYS A 606 -0.75 51.89 26.94
N ALA A 607 0.21 51.25 26.26
CA ALA A 607 0.62 51.66 24.91
C ALA A 607 -0.56 51.60 23.92
N ALA A 608 -1.34 50.52 23.94
CA ALA A 608 -2.50 50.33 23.08
C ALA A 608 -3.59 51.40 23.31
N GLN A 609 -3.85 51.74 24.58
CA GLN A 609 -4.79 52.80 24.95
C GLN A 609 -4.33 54.18 24.46
N SER A 610 -3.05 54.52 24.63
CA SER A 610 -2.49 55.80 24.19
C SER A 610 -2.41 55.94 22.67
N LEU A 611 -2.14 54.82 21.97
CA LEU A 611 -2.05 54.79 20.51
C LEU A 611 -3.41 54.61 19.81
N HIS A 612 -4.52 54.50 20.56
CA HIS A 612 -5.87 54.20 20.05
C HIS A 612 -5.95 52.93 19.18
N VAL A 613 -5.19 51.89 19.53
CA VAL A 613 -5.13 50.60 18.81
C VAL A 613 -5.48 49.46 19.77
N SER A 614 -6.00 48.33 19.27
CA SER A 614 -6.26 47.17 20.12
C SER A 614 -4.96 46.54 20.66
N THR A 615 -4.98 46.09 21.93
CA THR A 615 -3.83 45.44 22.58
C THR A 615 -3.31 44.24 21.79
N GLY A 616 -4.20 43.47 21.17
CA GLY A 616 -3.83 42.35 20.30
C GLY A 616 -3.01 42.77 19.08
N SER A 617 -3.33 43.93 18.48
CA SER A 617 -2.60 44.43 17.31
C SER A 617 -1.19 44.89 17.66
N VAL A 618 -0.99 45.49 18.83
CA VAL A 618 0.33 45.86 19.35
C VAL A 618 1.19 44.61 19.61
N ILE A 619 0.60 43.59 20.27
CA ILE A 619 1.30 42.32 20.55
C ILE A 619 1.70 41.62 19.25
N VAL A 620 0.81 41.54 18.26
CA VAL A 620 1.08 40.92 16.97
C VAL A 620 2.18 41.67 16.21
N ALA A 621 2.18 43.00 16.24
CA ALA A 621 3.20 43.82 15.60
C ALA A 621 4.60 43.57 16.20
N VAL A 622 4.71 43.52 17.53
CA VAL A 622 5.98 43.27 18.24
C VAL A 622 6.45 41.82 18.02
N LEU A 623 5.57 40.82 18.15
CA LEU A 623 5.90 39.41 17.89
C LEU A 623 6.42 39.19 16.46
N ARG A 624 5.88 39.93 15.50
CA ARG A 624 6.32 39.87 14.12
C ARG A 624 7.73 40.45 13.96
N LEU A 625 8.02 41.59 14.58
CA LEU A 625 9.38 42.15 14.59
C LEU A 625 10.38 41.22 15.30
N GLU A 626 9.98 40.56 16.39
CA GLU A 626 10.83 39.57 17.07
C GLU A 626 11.18 38.38 16.16
N ARG A 627 10.22 37.95 15.33
CA ARG A 627 10.44 36.90 14.32
C ARG A 627 11.34 37.38 13.19
N ASP A 628 11.07 38.56 12.65
CA ASP A 628 11.80 39.13 11.52
C ASP A 628 13.26 39.42 11.90
N LEU A 629 13.52 39.86 13.14
CA LEU A 629 14.86 40.19 13.67
C LEU A 629 15.55 39.03 14.42
N GLY A 630 14.91 37.86 14.50
CA GLY A 630 15.50 36.64 15.06
C GLY A 630 15.72 36.66 16.58
N GLY A 631 15.03 37.50 17.35
CA GLY A 631 15.22 37.59 18.80
C GLY A 631 14.15 38.42 19.52
N ARG A 632 14.07 38.23 20.85
CA ARG A 632 13.12 38.98 21.69
C ARG A 632 13.54 40.44 21.80
N LEU A 633 12.60 41.35 21.62
CA LEU A 633 12.83 42.80 21.68
C LEU A 633 12.40 43.40 23.03
N VAL A 634 11.47 42.74 23.73
CA VAL A 634 10.90 43.24 24.97
C VAL A 634 10.77 42.14 26.01
N ASP A 635 11.26 42.39 27.22
CA ASP A 635 10.92 41.61 28.39
C ASP A 635 9.52 41.99 28.84
N ARG A 636 8.59 41.05 28.65
CA ARG A 636 7.17 41.25 28.93
C ARG A 636 6.95 41.34 30.44
N TRP A 637 5.88 42.04 30.82
CA TRP A 637 5.44 42.15 32.21
C TRP A 637 5.39 40.77 32.90
N GLN A 638 6.25 40.57 33.89
CA GLN A 638 6.28 39.39 34.76
C GLN A 638 6.49 39.86 36.20
N ASN A 639 5.70 39.36 37.14
CA ASN A 639 5.81 39.61 38.59
C ASN A 639 5.95 41.10 38.96
N SER A 640 4.99 41.93 38.51
CA SER A 640 4.91 43.37 38.83
C SER A 640 6.08 44.23 38.34
N ARG A 641 6.89 43.73 37.40
CA ARG A 641 7.96 44.51 36.75
C ARG A 641 7.46 45.15 35.46
N PRO A 642 7.71 46.46 35.24
CA PRO A 642 7.34 47.14 34.00
C PRO A 642 8.06 46.53 32.82
N MET A 643 7.41 46.61 31.66
CA MET A 643 7.95 46.22 30.38
C MET A 643 9.30 46.93 30.13
N ARG A 644 10.34 46.18 29.76
CA ARG A 644 11.67 46.75 29.46
C ARG A 644 12.21 46.23 28.13
N PRO A 645 12.91 47.06 27.34
CA PRO A 645 13.58 46.59 26.14
C PRO A 645 14.71 45.61 26.50
N THR A 646 14.86 44.54 25.72
CA THR A 646 16.01 43.64 25.83
C THR A 646 17.26 44.32 25.25
N ALA A 647 18.45 43.70 25.40
CA ALA A 647 19.66 44.19 24.75
C ALA A 647 19.52 44.31 23.21
N LEU A 648 18.75 43.41 22.58
CA LEU A 648 18.41 43.52 21.16
C LEU A 648 17.40 44.67 20.92
N GLY A 649 16.36 44.77 21.75
CA GLY A 649 15.37 45.84 21.68
C GLY A 649 15.96 47.24 21.77
N HIS A 650 16.94 47.44 22.65
CA HIS A 650 17.61 48.73 22.81
C HIS A 650 18.46 49.10 21.57
N ARG A 651 19.15 48.13 20.96
CA ARG A 651 19.91 48.35 19.72
C ARG A 651 18.98 48.70 18.55
N VAL A 652 17.84 48.01 18.45
CA VAL A 652 16.84 48.24 17.40
C VAL A 652 16.15 49.59 17.59
N GLN A 653 15.78 49.96 18.82
CA GLN A 653 15.23 51.27 19.15
C GLN A 653 16.19 52.38 18.74
N LEU A 654 17.45 52.29 19.14
CA LEU A 654 18.46 53.31 18.87
C LEU A 654 18.79 53.43 17.38
N ALA A 655 18.83 52.31 16.65
CA ALA A 655 18.98 52.32 15.19
C ALA A 655 17.76 52.93 14.49
N ALA A 656 16.55 52.60 14.91
CA ALA A 656 15.32 53.11 14.33
C ALA A 656 15.14 54.62 14.59
N THR A 657 15.43 55.09 15.80
CA THR A 657 15.37 56.52 16.15
C THR A 657 16.41 57.34 15.38
N ARG A 658 17.63 56.83 15.20
CA ARG A 658 18.65 57.48 14.37
C ARG A 658 18.25 57.56 12.91
N LEU A 659 17.71 56.48 12.35
CA LEU A 659 17.21 56.46 10.98
C LEU A 659 16.01 57.39 10.80
N HIS A 660 15.13 57.50 11.80
CA HIS A 660 14.01 58.44 11.80
C HIS A 660 14.48 59.89 11.83
N ALA A 661 15.48 60.22 12.67
CA ALA A 661 16.08 61.55 12.73
C ALA A 661 16.80 61.95 11.43
N ALA A 662 17.27 60.97 10.65
CA ALA A 662 17.89 61.18 9.34
C ALA A 662 16.87 61.33 8.17
N GLY A 663 15.57 61.43 8.46
CA GLY A 663 14.50 61.59 7.46
C GLY A 663 13.73 60.29 7.13
N GLY A 664 14.08 59.18 7.79
CA GLY A 664 13.49 57.86 7.56
C GLY A 664 14.17 57.06 6.44
N PRO A 665 13.76 55.81 6.20
CA PRO A 665 14.40 54.93 5.22
C PRO A 665 14.23 55.40 3.76
N TRP A 666 13.33 56.35 3.49
CA TRP A 666 12.90 56.74 2.14
C TRP A 666 13.18 58.21 1.79
N SER A 667 13.82 58.99 2.68
CA SER A 667 14.21 60.37 2.36
C SER A 667 15.42 60.37 1.41
N ALA A 668 15.22 60.98 0.24
CA ALA A 668 16.28 61.28 -0.74
C ALA A 668 17.39 62.11 -0.07
#